data_AF-N8V328-F1
#
_entry.id   AF-N8V328-F1
#
_cell.length_a   1.000
_cell.length_b   1.000
_cell.length_c   1.000
_cell.angle_alpha   90.00
_cell.angle_beta   90.00
_cell.angle_gamma   90.00
#
_symmetry.space_group_name_H-M   'P 1'
#
loop_
_entity.id
_entity.type
_entity.pdbx_description
1 polymer ?
#
loop_
_entity_poly.entity_id
_entity_poly.type
_entity_poly.pdbx_seq_one_letter_code
_entity_poly.pdbx_strand_id
1 'polypeptide(L)'
;MDEEFSQLISTDDLFKMLMHKVPNFYMQADRYISEEGQEEYKPICLFKESVRVLESLEKFVVDLNEGTLPAVDEDIFKTRNIRSNPEYLKYFDDLKFQENMFDTTFLQLSQNWSRYLDFLKDDREGIETYQNSEFIKNVPYINANGQPDFIRQWDPWKFSREKAIRLQHSFLKNTDKYSENLVYKDSLRKAYEQFDELLRKYNKLYTFTIDLRFVRPIDLVNREPLGTFLEQILRDRAAIQLFLAQQVPDVFQIYTKLEHDFQNGLKLSCIFICKSNVESYENTLITELNERLASVFQQYCIEVIDGNKAIKKHAHEQAIGLIKRKDKEQIKLFKYWVLSYFYKVDSLVKLIHPKIIFDVNNTLEPVIQSSSENLSKVGNVKEKGKNDNFAEVLRKCTLPTSIWKLNYVPKRLHVSQILYKELCEESSLPQYGELLFQIQVLIETLLKKNDTAFNTYYQDGDTIINKNDLKDMSTRVGQQFLFIIKHLSKYPNAFIELDNLFQRMGRGLGLDEIRIFISNFFYIFPQSYTSHPLRVSFLEQLNKTLLSIKQQIILDRASREIHKDQYQDAYDLCAHRQNEATRYISSVLKQDCLAYRVTIQAHFGSSDFQQKEFSTLFTDFMRSAKRAKPCSWLRGYMGIWQEVITQSEFEIDLVLFFNEKCQPEKEGVVEVLNLRWQKFLREKAKTILEWENLEEKTELEFYGSISSKILMHSVNEFNGKQHHTQGIYLEASNVKMQNSFLEQVIPFFAYRDFFRPALTQKVPKVFIKGAMLKT
;
A
#
# COMPACT_ATOMS: atom_id res chain seq x y z
N MET A 1 36.91 -17.21 26.98
CA MET A 1 36.47 -17.24 25.56
C MET A 1 35.08 -17.85 25.43
N ASP A 2 34.71 -18.85 26.23
CA ASP A 2 33.42 -19.58 26.06
C ASP A 2 32.14 -18.84 26.51
N GLU A 3 32.21 -17.85 27.42
CA GLU A 3 31.00 -17.06 27.78
C GLU A 3 30.60 -16.03 26.72
N GLU A 4 31.55 -15.49 25.93
CA GLU A 4 31.29 -14.50 24.87
C GLU A 4 30.46 -15.10 23.72
N PHE A 5 30.70 -16.38 23.39
CA PHE A 5 29.96 -17.07 22.32
C PHE A 5 28.52 -17.44 22.71
N SER A 6 28.21 -17.50 24.01
CA SER A 6 26.84 -17.76 24.50
C SER A 6 25.85 -16.61 24.24
N GLN A 7 26.35 -15.43 23.85
CA GLN A 7 25.57 -14.22 23.57
C GLN A 7 25.44 -13.93 22.07
N LEU A 8 26.09 -14.72 21.21
CA LEU A 8 25.96 -14.59 19.76
C LEU A 8 24.64 -15.21 19.30
N ILE A 9 23.86 -14.48 18.50
CA ILE A 9 22.60 -14.99 17.95
C ILE A 9 22.87 -16.26 17.11
N SER A 10 22.03 -17.27 17.28
CA SER A 10 22.11 -18.53 16.51
C SER A 10 21.85 -18.27 15.03
N THR A 11 22.29 -19.18 14.16
CA THR A 11 21.99 -19.08 12.72
C THR A 11 20.49 -19.19 12.46
N ASP A 12 19.80 -20.11 13.12
CA ASP A 12 18.34 -20.29 13.02
C ASP A 12 17.58 -19.01 13.42
N ASP A 13 17.91 -18.39 14.56
CA ASP A 13 17.24 -17.18 15.02
C ASP A 13 17.56 -15.96 14.14
N LEU A 14 18.77 -15.92 13.57
CA LEU A 14 19.17 -14.91 12.60
C LEU A 14 18.32 -14.98 11.33
N PHE A 15 18.14 -16.18 10.75
CA PHE A 15 17.29 -16.40 9.59
C PHE A 15 15.81 -16.17 9.90
N LYS A 16 15.32 -16.60 11.06
CA LYS A 16 13.96 -16.32 11.54
C LYS A 16 13.69 -14.81 11.55
N MET A 17 14.61 -14.01 12.09
CA MET A 17 14.48 -12.55 12.11
C MET A 17 14.56 -11.94 10.69
N LEU A 18 15.47 -12.44 9.83
CA LEU A 18 15.61 -11.97 8.45
C LEU A 18 14.34 -12.27 7.61
N MET A 19 13.75 -13.45 7.77
CA MET A 19 12.52 -13.88 7.08
C MET A 19 11.31 -12.96 7.34
N HIS A 20 11.31 -12.21 8.44
CA HIS A 20 10.28 -11.22 8.73
C HIS A 20 10.51 -9.87 8.05
N LYS A 21 11.74 -9.57 7.60
CA LYS A 21 12.09 -8.33 6.91
C LYS A 21 11.93 -8.40 5.39
N VAL A 22 11.96 -9.60 4.80
CA VAL A 22 11.96 -9.81 3.34
C VAL A 22 10.52 -10.05 2.82
N PRO A 23 10.13 -9.48 1.66
CA PRO A 23 8.78 -9.64 1.09
C PRO A 23 8.43 -11.11 0.73
N ASN A 24 7.13 -11.43 0.71
CA ASN A 24 6.64 -12.73 0.23
C ASN A 24 6.51 -12.73 -1.32
N PHE A 25 6.89 -13.85 -1.96
CA PHE A 25 6.52 -14.31 -3.30
C PHE A 25 7.32 -13.79 -4.51
N TYR A 26 8.16 -14.66 -5.08
CA TYR A 26 8.72 -14.54 -6.43
C TYR A 26 7.65 -14.85 -7.52
N MET A 27 6.84 -15.90 -7.33
CA MET A 27 5.89 -16.38 -8.36
C MET A 27 4.60 -15.55 -8.54
N GLN A 28 4.26 -14.63 -7.62
CA GLN A 28 3.14 -13.70 -7.80
C GLN A 28 3.56 -12.38 -8.45
N ALA A 29 4.87 -12.04 -8.41
CA ALA A 29 5.40 -10.89 -9.12
C ALA A 29 5.32 -11.10 -10.64
N ASP A 30 5.70 -12.28 -11.16
CA ASP A 30 5.69 -12.58 -12.62
C ASP A 30 4.30 -12.49 -13.29
N ARG A 31 3.22 -12.81 -12.58
CA ARG A 31 1.86 -12.71 -13.16
C ARG A 31 1.35 -11.26 -13.24
N TYR A 32 1.70 -10.41 -12.29
CA TYR A 32 1.34 -8.99 -12.36
C TYR A 32 2.24 -8.20 -13.32
N ILE A 33 3.46 -8.68 -13.58
CA ILE A 33 4.44 -8.03 -14.47
C ILE A 33 4.09 -8.24 -15.95
N SER A 34 3.44 -9.34 -16.31
CA SER A 34 3.09 -9.66 -17.71
C SER A 34 1.73 -9.09 -18.18
N GLU A 35 0.83 -8.72 -17.27
CA GLU A 35 -0.53 -8.27 -17.63
C GLU A 35 -0.69 -6.73 -17.77
N GLU A 36 0.24 -5.92 -17.22
CA GLU A 36 0.12 -4.44 -17.23
C GLU A 36 1.18 -3.69 -18.09
N GLY A 37 2.01 -4.38 -18.87
CA GLY A 37 2.96 -3.71 -19.78
C GLY A 37 4.00 -2.80 -19.09
N GLN A 38 4.24 -2.98 -17.78
CA GLN A 38 5.26 -2.26 -17.04
C GLN A 38 6.57 -3.06 -17.00
N GLU A 39 7.28 -3.12 -18.13
CA GLU A 39 8.57 -3.82 -18.24
C GLU A 39 9.73 -3.16 -17.49
N GLU A 40 9.55 -1.99 -16.86
CA GLU A 40 10.65 -1.35 -16.14
C GLU A 40 10.22 -0.90 -14.75
N TYR A 41 10.70 -1.64 -13.73
CA TYR A 41 11.53 -1.13 -12.61
C TYR A 41 11.14 -1.66 -11.22
N LYS A 42 11.72 -2.80 -10.80
CA LYS A 42 11.79 -3.21 -9.38
C LYS A 42 13.09 -4.00 -9.09
N PRO A 43 14.12 -3.42 -8.45
CA PRO A 43 15.25 -4.20 -7.94
C PRO A 43 14.82 -4.84 -6.61
N ILE A 44 13.91 -5.82 -6.67
CA ILE A 44 13.66 -6.68 -5.51
C ILE A 44 14.88 -7.60 -5.41
N CYS A 45 15.78 -7.28 -4.49
CA CYS A 45 17.06 -7.98 -4.40
C CYS A 45 16.96 -9.38 -3.79
N LEU A 46 16.00 -9.60 -2.87
CA LEU A 46 15.77 -10.87 -2.18
C LEU A 46 14.27 -11.12 -1.92
N PHE A 47 13.89 -12.39 -1.96
CA PHE A 47 12.58 -12.92 -1.56
C PHE A 47 12.73 -13.89 -0.40
N LYS A 48 11.63 -14.27 0.24
CA LYS A 48 11.66 -15.32 1.27
C LYS A 48 12.20 -16.64 0.76
N GLU A 49 11.96 -16.95 -0.50
CA GLU A 49 12.53 -18.08 -1.21
C GLU A 49 14.07 -17.96 -1.27
N SER A 50 14.60 -16.78 -1.60
CA SER A 50 16.05 -16.50 -1.57
C SER A 50 16.65 -16.72 -0.17
N VAL A 51 15.95 -16.27 0.87
CA VAL A 51 16.40 -16.44 2.27
C VAL A 51 16.45 -17.93 2.66
N ARG A 52 15.50 -18.75 2.22
CA ARG A 52 15.51 -20.20 2.46
C ARG A 52 16.67 -20.91 1.78
N VAL A 53 17.07 -20.47 0.59
CA VAL A 53 18.25 -21.02 -0.09
C VAL A 53 19.52 -20.67 0.68
N LEU A 54 19.65 -19.42 1.14
CA LEU A 54 20.76 -19.00 1.99
C LEU A 54 20.78 -19.79 3.31
N GLU A 55 19.64 -19.98 3.96
CA GLU A 55 19.50 -20.79 5.18
C GLU A 55 19.95 -22.24 4.95
N SER A 56 19.50 -22.86 3.86
CA SER A 56 19.87 -24.23 3.49
C SER A 56 21.35 -24.35 3.18
N LEU A 57 21.95 -23.32 2.58
CA LEU A 57 23.38 -23.28 2.30
C LEU A 57 24.23 -23.14 3.57
N GLU A 58 23.84 -22.26 4.50
CA GLU A 58 24.53 -22.13 5.79
C GLU A 58 24.41 -23.43 6.59
N LYS A 59 23.23 -24.05 6.61
CA LYS A 59 23.03 -25.37 7.20
C LYS A 59 23.92 -26.44 6.55
N PHE A 60 24.03 -26.44 5.22
CA PHE A 60 24.89 -27.39 4.51
C PHE A 60 26.34 -27.31 4.97
N VAL A 61 26.86 -26.11 5.19
CA VAL A 61 28.24 -25.92 5.68
C VAL A 61 28.40 -26.39 7.13
N VAL A 62 27.41 -26.15 7.98
CA VAL A 62 27.39 -26.67 9.35
C VAL A 62 27.38 -28.20 9.34
N ASP A 63 26.46 -28.82 8.61
CA ASP A 63 26.31 -30.27 8.54
C ASP A 63 27.57 -30.94 7.95
N LEU A 64 28.24 -30.29 6.99
CA LEU A 64 29.52 -30.73 6.45
C LEU A 64 30.63 -30.73 7.52
N ASN A 65 30.72 -29.68 8.33
CA ASN A 65 31.73 -29.54 9.38
C ASN A 65 31.50 -30.51 10.56
N GLU A 66 30.23 -30.77 10.89
CA GLU A 66 29.85 -31.69 11.96
C GLU A 66 29.84 -33.17 11.52
N GLY A 67 29.98 -33.44 10.21
CA GLY A 67 29.92 -34.79 9.66
C GLY A 67 28.52 -35.41 9.73
N THR A 68 27.48 -34.58 9.79
CA THR A 68 26.06 -34.97 9.97
C THR A 68 25.30 -35.01 8.65
N LEU A 69 25.99 -34.85 7.51
CA LEU A 69 25.39 -34.95 6.18
C LEU A 69 24.63 -36.28 6.02
N PRO A 70 23.48 -36.26 5.30
CA PRO A 70 22.67 -37.46 5.11
C PRO A 70 23.48 -38.60 4.48
N ALA A 71 23.52 -39.74 5.18
CA ALA A 71 24.26 -40.93 4.75
C ALA A 71 23.64 -41.53 3.47
N VAL A 72 24.50 -42.01 2.58
CA VAL A 72 24.11 -42.71 1.36
C VAL A 72 23.98 -44.20 1.68
N ASP A 73 22.79 -44.77 1.48
CA ASP A 73 22.57 -46.20 1.57
C ASP A 73 23.43 -46.95 0.52
N GLU A 74 24.16 -47.99 0.92
CA GLU A 74 25.09 -48.69 0.04
C GLU A 74 24.37 -49.37 -1.15
N ASP A 75 23.08 -49.68 -1.03
CA ASP A 75 22.32 -50.27 -2.15
C ASP A 75 22.08 -49.30 -3.33
N ILE A 76 22.41 -48.02 -3.18
CA ILE A 76 22.37 -47.01 -4.27
C ILE A 76 23.47 -47.27 -5.33
N PHE A 77 24.47 -48.10 -5.04
CA PHE A 77 25.59 -48.39 -5.95
C PHE A 77 25.20 -49.13 -7.25
N LYS A 78 24.00 -49.72 -7.36
CA LYS A 78 23.65 -50.56 -8.51
C LYS A 78 22.90 -49.87 -9.66
N THR A 79 22.30 -48.69 -9.47
CA THR A 79 21.31 -48.16 -10.44
C THR A 79 21.66 -46.83 -11.12
N ARG A 80 22.82 -46.21 -10.82
CA ARG A 80 23.26 -44.90 -11.39
C ARG A 80 22.24 -43.74 -11.24
N ASN A 81 21.16 -43.90 -10.48
CA ASN A 81 20.10 -42.92 -10.27
C ASN A 81 19.69 -42.91 -8.79
N ILE A 82 19.75 -41.75 -8.13
CA ILE A 82 19.45 -41.56 -6.69
C ILE A 82 17.93 -41.57 -6.41
N ARG A 83 17.14 -42.38 -7.13
CA ARG A 83 15.67 -42.42 -6.94
C ARG A 83 15.23 -43.02 -5.60
N SER A 84 16.12 -43.69 -4.88
CA SER A 84 15.77 -44.47 -3.70
C SER A 84 15.89 -43.73 -2.35
N ASN A 85 16.38 -42.48 -2.30
CA ASN A 85 16.45 -41.71 -1.05
C ASN A 85 15.84 -40.30 -1.20
N PRO A 86 14.53 -40.13 -0.91
CA PRO A 86 13.83 -38.85 -1.01
C PRO A 86 14.38 -37.76 -0.09
N GLU A 87 14.90 -38.12 1.09
CA GLU A 87 15.45 -37.16 2.06
C GLU A 87 16.78 -36.59 1.58
N TYR A 88 17.66 -37.44 1.05
CA TYR A 88 18.92 -37.02 0.41
C TYR A 88 18.65 -36.10 -0.79
N LEU A 89 17.71 -36.47 -1.66
CA LEU A 89 17.35 -35.64 -2.81
C LEU A 89 16.82 -34.28 -2.37
N LYS A 90 15.88 -34.25 -1.42
CA LYS A 90 15.30 -33.02 -0.89
C LYS A 90 16.36 -32.09 -0.29
N TYR A 91 17.27 -32.65 0.51
CA TYR A 91 18.33 -31.90 1.19
C TYR A 91 19.19 -31.08 0.20
N PHE A 92 19.58 -31.68 -0.92
CA PHE A 92 20.34 -30.96 -1.96
C PHE A 92 19.45 -30.16 -2.91
N ASP A 93 18.17 -30.50 -3.07
CA ASP A 93 17.22 -29.71 -3.85
C ASP A 93 16.95 -28.35 -3.20
N ASP A 94 16.96 -28.27 -1.87
CA ASP A 94 16.79 -27.04 -1.10
C ASP A 94 17.93 -26.01 -1.34
N LEU A 95 19.08 -26.41 -1.92
CA LEU A 95 20.19 -25.52 -2.31
C LEU A 95 19.97 -24.83 -3.66
N LYS A 96 18.88 -25.15 -4.39
CA LYS A 96 18.58 -24.56 -5.69
C LYS A 96 17.89 -23.23 -5.57
N PHE A 97 18.11 -22.39 -6.57
CA PHE A 97 17.42 -21.12 -6.72
C PHE A 97 16.86 -20.94 -8.13
N GLN A 98 15.81 -20.13 -8.25
CA GLN A 98 15.12 -19.86 -9.51
C GLN A 98 15.71 -18.63 -10.22
N GLU A 99 15.28 -18.43 -11.47
CA GLU A 99 15.59 -17.24 -12.28
C GLU A 99 15.29 -15.97 -11.48
N ASN A 100 16.11 -14.93 -11.60
CA ASN A 100 15.88 -13.61 -10.99
C ASN A 100 15.58 -13.60 -9.47
N MET A 101 15.89 -14.69 -8.75
CA MET A 101 15.68 -14.81 -7.30
C MET A 101 16.68 -13.96 -6.50
N PHE A 102 17.81 -13.62 -7.11
CA PHE A 102 18.90 -12.85 -6.50
C PHE A 102 19.35 -11.71 -7.42
N ASP A 103 19.25 -10.48 -6.93
CA ASP A 103 19.95 -9.32 -7.49
C ASP A 103 20.96 -8.81 -6.46
N THR A 104 22.24 -9.00 -6.77
CA THR A 104 23.37 -8.68 -5.87
C THR A 104 24.03 -7.34 -6.20
N THR A 105 23.44 -6.54 -7.09
CA THR A 105 24.01 -5.24 -7.50
C THR A 105 24.31 -4.34 -6.30
N PHE A 106 23.43 -4.33 -5.31
CA PHE A 106 23.56 -3.52 -4.09
C PHE A 106 23.66 -4.38 -2.81
N LEU A 107 23.85 -5.69 -2.95
CA LEU A 107 23.95 -6.62 -1.82
C LEU A 107 25.19 -7.51 -1.93
N GLN A 108 25.99 -7.51 -0.86
CA GLN A 108 26.99 -8.52 -0.62
C GLN A 108 26.39 -9.64 0.22
N LEU A 109 26.35 -10.86 -0.34
CA LEU A 109 25.89 -12.05 0.35
C LEU A 109 27.03 -12.75 1.11
N SER A 110 26.69 -13.80 1.86
CA SER A 110 27.66 -14.55 2.68
C SER A 110 28.81 -15.12 1.84
N GLN A 111 29.96 -15.35 2.48
CA GLN A 111 31.09 -15.99 1.80
C GLN A 111 30.74 -17.40 1.33
N ASN A 112 29.86 -18.11 2.05
CA ASN A 112 29.38 -19.43 1.65
C ASN A 112 28.60 -19.36 0.34
N TRP A 113 27.83 -18.30 0.11
CA TRP A 113 27.22 -18.03 -1.19
C TRP A 113 28.27 -17.88 -2.29
N SER A 114 29.31 -17.08 -2.09
CA SER A 114 30.39 -16.93 -3.09
C SER A 114 31.09 -18.27 -3.38
N ARG A 115 31.40 -19.07 -2.36
CA ARG A 115 31.98 -20.42 -2.52
C ARG A 115 31.06 -21.33 -3.33
N TYR A 116 29.75 -21.26 -3.08
CA TYR A 116 28.76 -22.03 -3.80
C TYR A 116 28.70 -21.62 -5.28
N LEU A 117 28.76 -20.31 -5.56
CA LEU A 117 28.83 -19.80 -6.93
C LEU A 117 30.10 -20.25 -7.66
N ASP A 118 31.26 -20.21 -7.00
CA ASP A 118 32.52 -20.69 -7.56
C ASP A 118 32.44 -22.19 -7.88
N PHE A 119 31.89 -23.00 -6.97
CA PHE A 119 31.65 -24.41 -7.23
C PHE A 119 30.78 -24.63 -8.47
N LEU A 120 29.69 -23.88 -8.63
CA LEU A 120 28.80 -24.00 -9.80
C LEU A 120 29.51 -23.61 -11.11
N LYS A 121 30.47 -22.69 -11.06
CA LYS A 121 31.33 -22.31 -12.19
C LYS A 121 32.38 -23.37 -12.50
N ASP A 122 33.06 -23.92 -11.50
CA ASP A 122 34.06 -24.97 -11.67
C ASP A 122 33.43 -26.30 -12.15
N ASP A 123 32.25 -26.65 -11.61
CA ASP A 123 31.51 -27.85 -12.02
C ASP A 123 31.04 -27.76 -13.48
N ARG A 124 30.95 -26.54 -14.05
CA ARG A 124 30.68 -26.32 -15.48
C ARG A 124 31.89 -26.67 -16.36
N GLU A 125 33.11 -26.43 -15.90
CA GLU A 125 34.34 -26.70 -16.66
C GLU A 125 34.75 -28.19 -16.58
N GLY A 126 34.39 -28.90 -15.51
CA GLY A 126 34.69 -30.32 -15.35
C GLY A 126 33.84 -31.29 -16.20
N ILE A 127 32.83 -30.81 -16.94
CA ILE A 127 31.87 -31.62 -17.73
C ILE A 127 32.00 -31.25 -19.23
N GLU A 128 33.21 -31.30 -19.79
CA GLU A 128 33.43 -31.05 -21.23
C GLU A 128 32.83 -32.13 -22.14
N THR A 129 32.34 -33.26 -21.60
CA THR A 129 31.89 -34.43 -22.39
C THR A 129 30.41 -34.48 -22.73
N TYR A 130 29.57 -33.52 -22.29
CA TYR A 130 28.13 -33.52 -22.58
C TYR A 130 27.64 -32.18 -23.15
N GLN A 131 28.12 -31.82 -24.35
CA GLN A 131 27.72 -30.58 -25.04
C GLN A 131 26.28 -30.60 -25.61
N ASN A 132 25.56 -31.74 -25.60
CA ASN A 132 24.24 -31.88 -26.23
C ASN A 132 23.12 -32.37 -25.29
N SER A 133 23.09 -31.91 -24.04
CA SER A 133 21.99 -32.25 -23.13
C SER A 133 21.03 -31.06 -22.98
N GLU A 134 19.82 -31.18 -23.51
CA GLU A 134 18.63 -30.29 -23.37
C GLU A 134 18.19 -30.03 -21.89
N PHE A 135 19.03 -30.34 -20.91
CA PHE A 135 18.65 -30.59 -19.52
C PHE A 135 19.46 -29.79 -18.49
N ILE A 136 20.08 -28.68 -18.92
CA ILE A 136 20.80 -27.76 -18.03
C ILE A 136 20.04 -26.43 -18.01
N LYS A 137 19.48 -26.05 -16.85
CA LYS A 137 18.89 -24.72 -16.68
C LYS A 137 20.01 -23.70 -16.44
N ASN A 138 20.21 -22.80 -17.40
CA ASN A 138 20.89 -21.54 -17.14
C ASN A 138 19.94 -20.68 -16.31
N VAL A 139 20.31 -20.40 -15.08
CA VAL A 139 19.53 -19.52 -14.21
C VAL A 139 20.18 -18.14 -14.26
N PRO A 140 19.51 -17.13 -14.84
CA PRO A 140 20.06 -15.79 -14.85
C PRO A 140 20.02 -15.19 -13.44
N TYR A 141 21.12 -14.53 -13.09
CA TYR A 141 21.26 -13.74 -11.86
C TYR A 141 21.98 -12.43 -12.16
N ILE A 142 21.74 -11.39 -11.36
CA ILE A 142 22.42 -10.10 -11.53
C ILE A 142 23.58 -10.02 -10.54
N ASN A 143 24.80 -9.91 -11.07
CA ASN A 143 26.02 -9.84 -10.27
C ASN A 143 26.25 -8.44 -9.66
N ALA A 144 27.27 -8.29 -8.81
CA ALA A 144 27.59 -7.03 -8.13
C ALA A 144 27.93 -5.87 -9.08
N ASN A 145 28.21 -6.14 -10.36
CA ASN A 145 28.43 -5.11 -11.39
C ASN A 145 27.12 -4.69 -12.09
N GLY A 146 25.97 -5.23 -11.68
CA GLY A 146 24.68 -5.00 -12.32
C GLY A 146 24.55 -5.67 -13.69
N GLN A 147 25.40 -6.66 -13.99
CA GLN A 147 25.38 -7.36 -15.27
C GLN A 147 24.67 -8.71 -15.12
N PRO A 148 23.81 -9.09 -16.09
CA PRO A 148 23.24 -10.43 -16.11
C PRO A 148 24.36 -11.45 -16.33
N ASP A 149 24.39 -12.47 -15.49
CA ASP A 149 25.30 -13.61 -15.59
C ASP A 149 24.48 -14.90 -15.48
N PHE A 150 25.01 -16.00 -16.02
CA PHE A 150 24.29 -17.26 -16.17
C PHE A 150 25.00 -18.36 -15.39
N ILE A 151 24.30 -18.91 -14.39
CA ILE A 151 24.81 -20.04 -13.62
C ILE A 151 24.09 -21.31 -14.08
N ARG A 152 24.89 -22.34 -14.40
CA ARG A 152 24.38 -23.67 -14.71
C ARG A 152 24.09 -24.43 -13.41
N GLN A 153 22.82 -24.63 -13.11
CA GLN A 153 22.40 -25.47 -11.98
C GLN A 153 22.05 -26.91 -12.44
N TRP A 154 21.97 -27.84 -11.50
CA TRP A 154 21.62 -29.24 -11.78
C TRP A 154 20.11 -29.46 -11.90
N ASP A 155 19.72 -30.44 -12.74
CA ASP A 155 18.35 -30.95 -12.80
C ASP A 155 18.04 -31.82 -11.55
N PRO A 156 16.85 -31.68 -10.90
CA PRO A 156 16.45 -32.53 -9.77
C PRO A 156 16.59 -34.04 -10.02
N TRP A 157 16.39 -34.47 -11.26
CA TRP A 157 16.35 -35.89 -11.63
C TRP A 157 17.73 -36.49 -11.92
N LYS A 158 18.80 -35.69 -11.91
CA LYS A 158 20.16 -36.11 -12.30
C LYS A 158 21.26 -35.67 -11.32
N PHE A 159 20.94 -35.22 -10.11
CA PHE A 159 21.95 -34.93 -9.09
C PHE A 159 22.66 -36.23 -8.68
N SER A 160 23.96 -36.35 -8.99
CA SER A 160 24.73 -37.58 -8.74
C SER A 160 25.51 -37.52 -7.43
N ARG A 161 25.87 -38.69 -6.88
CA ARG A 161 26.66 -38.77 -5.65
C ARG A 161 28.06 -38.19 -5.88
N GLU A 162 28.64 -38.41 -7.05
CA GLU A 162 29.92 -37.82 -7.43
C GLU A 162 29.85 -36.29 -7.40
N LYS A 163 28.74 -35.70 -7.84
CA LYS A 163 28.53 -34.25 -7.76
C LYS A 163 28.42 -33.77 -6.31
N ALA A 164 27.72 -34.50 -5.45
CA ALA A 164 27.67 -34.20 -4.02
C ALA A 164 29.05 -34.29 -3.36
N ILE A 165 29.83 -35.33 -3.67
CA ILE A 165 31.22 -35.48 -3.19
C ILE A 165 32.09 -34.32 -3.70
N ARG A 166 31.96 -33.91 -4.97
CA ARG A 166 32.68 -32.73 -5.49
C ARG A 166 32.28 -31.45 -4.78
N LEU A 167 30.99 -31.25 -4.50
CA LEU A 167 30.49 -30.10 -3.73
C LEU A 167 31.11 -30.09 -2.33
N GLN A 168 31.05 -31.22 -1.61
CA GLN A 168 31.69 -31.38 -0.30
C GLN A 168 33.20 -31.08 -0.37
N HIS A 169 33.91 -31.69 -1.32
CA HIS A 169 35.34 -31.46 -1.53
C HIS A 169 35.66 -30.01 -1.86
N SER A 170 34.82 -29.30 -2.61
CA SER A 170 35.02 -27.87 -2.93
C SER A 170 34.99 -27.01 -1.67
N PHE A 171 34.01 -27.26 -0.79
CA PHE A 171 33.90 -26.56 0.48
C PHE A 171 35.03 -26.93 1.46
N LEU A 172 35.50 -28.18 1.44
CA LEU A 172 36.63 -28.65 2.26
C LEU A 172 38.01 -28.18 1.77
N LYS A 173 38.20 -28.05 0.45
CA LYS A 173 39.50 -27.68 -0.16
C LYS A 173 39.79 -26.18 -0.09
N ASN A 174 38.75 -25.35 -0.03
CA ASN A 174 38.86 -23.89 -0.06
C ASN A 174 38.76 -23.23 1.34
N THR A 175 38.92 -23.99 2.43
CA THR A 175 38.86 -23.47 3.80
C THR A 175 39.85 -22.33 4.05
N ASP A 176 41.02 -22.34 3.40
CA ASP A 176 42.09 -21.37 3.65
C ASP A 176 41.93 -20.04 2.88
N LYS A 177 41.21 -20.02 1.75
CA LYS A 177 41.02 -18.80 0.91
C LYS A 177 39.93 -17.88 1.42
N TYR A 178 39.04 -18.41 2.25
CA TYR A 178 37.82 -17.74 2.69
C TYR A 178 37.74 -17.88 4.21
N SER A 179 38.71 -17.34 4.95
CA SER A 179 38.56 -17.22 6.39
C SER A 179 37.27 -16.45 6.70
N GLU A 180 36.46 -16.97 7.62
CA GLU A 180 35.24 -16.29 8.09
C GLU A 180 35.59 -14.82 8.33
N ASN A 181 34.90 -13.91 7.65
CA ASN A 181 35.07 -12.48 7.92
C ASN A 181 34.49 -12.19 9.31
N LEU A 182 35.32 -12.38 10.34
CA LEU A 182 35.06 -12.08 11.75
C LEU A 182 34.97 -10.57 12.02
N VAL A 183 34.98 -9.73 10.98
CA VAL A 183 35.01 -8.26 11.06
C VAL A 183 33.84 -7.71 11.88
N TYR A 184 32.67 -8.36 11.85
CA TYR A 184 31.54 -7.95 12.67
C TYR A 184 31.72 -8.26 14.17
N LYS A 185 32.55 -9.26 14.54
CA LYS A 185 32.77 -9.66 15.94
C LYS A 185 33.50 -8.59 16.72
N ASP A 186 34.44 -7.88 16.09
CA ASP A 186 35.13 -6.75 16.73
C ASP A 186 34.18 -5.60 17.02
N SER A 187 33.32 -5.25 16.05
CA SER A 187 32.30 -4.21 16.22
C SER A 187 31.26 -4.59 17.27
N LEU A 188 30.85 -5.87 17.29
CA LEU A 188 29.92 -6.40 18.28
C LEU A 188 30.53 -6.40 19.69
N ARG A 189 31.79 -6.82 19.84
CA ARG A 189 32.51 -6.78 21.12
C ARG A 189 32.58 -5.36 21.65
N LYS A 190 32.96 -4.40 20.81
CA LYS A 190 32.96 -2.96 21.18
C LYS A 190 31.58 -2.49 21.63
N ALA A 191 30.52 -2.88 20.92
CA ALA A 191 29.16 -2.52 21.31
C ALA A 191 28.74 -3.15 22.65
N TYR A 192 29.14 -4.39 22.94
CA TYR A 192 28.92 -5.03 24.23
C TYR A 192 29.66 -4.31 25.36
N GLU A 193 30.94 -3.97 25.15
CA GLU A 193 31.76 -3.24 26.12
C GLU A 193 31.16 -1.86 26.42
N GLN A 194 30.81 -1.09 25.39
CA GLN A 194 30.18 0.22 25.53
C GLN A 194 28.85 0.17 26.29
N PHE A 195 28.00 -0.80 25.95
CA PHE A 195 26.74 -1.02 26.66
C PHE A 195 26.96 -1.36 28.14
N ASP A 196 27.90 -2.27 28.44
CA ASP A 196 28.23 -2.65 29.80
C ASP A 196 28.81 -1.49 30.61
N GLU A 197 29.63 -0.64 29.99
CA GLU A 197 30.17 0.58 30.60
C GLU A 197 29.07 1.59 30.95
N LEU A 198 28.14 1.85 30.02
CA LEU A 198 26.99 2.71 30.27
C LEU A 198 26.11 2.16 31.39
N LEU A 199 25.86 0.84 31.40
CA LEU A 199 25.04 0.20 32.41
C LEU A 199 25.73 0.19 33.78
N ARG A 200 27.07 0.05 33.80
CA ARG A 200 27.89 0.20 35.01
C ARG A 200 27.80 1.61 35.57
N LYS A 201 27.85 2.63 34.71
CA LYS A 201 27.82 4.05 35.07
C LYS A 201 26.45 4.51 35.58
N TYR A 202 25.36 4.14 34.90
CA TYR A 202 24.02 4.65 35.19
C TYR A 202 23.10 3.68 35.93
N ASN A 203 23.52 2.42 36.12
CA ASN A 203 22.85 1.33 36.85
C ASN A 203 21.51 0.85 36.24
N LYS A 204 20.81 1.70 35.48
CA LYS A 204 19.62 1.40 34.70
C LYS A 204 19.62 2.23 33.41
N LEU A 205 19.26 1.60 32.31
CA LEU A 205 19.19 2.19 30.98
C LEU A 205 17.84 1.87 30.35
N TYR A 206 17.38 2.72 29.44
CA TYR A 206 16.23 2.41 28.60
C TYR A 206 16.69 2.20 27.17
N THR A 207 16.32 1.09 26.54
CA THR A 207 16.73 0.73 25.19
C THR A 207 15.54 0.51 24.28
N PHE A 208 15.56 1.10 23.09
CA PHE A 208 14.51 0.89 22.07
C PHE A 208 15.10 0.97 20.67
N THR A 209 14.36 0.46 19.69
CA THR A 209 14.77 0.45 18.28
C THR A 209 13.73 1.13 17.39
N ILE A 210 14.23 1.86 16.40
CA ILE A 210 13.43 2.53 15.37
C ILE A 210 14.08 2.27 14.02
N ASP A 211 13.25 2.05 13.02
CA ASP A 211 13.67 1.87 11.65
C ASP A 211 13.17 3.04 10.79
N LEU A 212 14.06 3.79 10.16
CA LEU A 212 13.68 4.83 9.19
C LEU A 212 13.76 4.25 7.79
N ARG A 213 12.61 4.05 7.14
CA ARG A 213 12.56 3.55 5.77
C ARG A 213 12.44 4.71 4.79
N PHE A 214 13.42 4.85 3.92
CA PHE A 214 13.46 5.81 2.84
C PHE A 214 12.89 5.16 1.58
N VAL A 215 11.66 5.54 1.25
CA VAL A 215 10.96 5.06 0.05
C VAL A 215 11.42 5.88 -1.13
N ARG A 216 11.92 5.22 -2.16
CA ARG A 216 12.36 5.89 -3.38
C ARG A 216 11.13 6.40 -4.16
N PRO A 217 11.07 7.69 -4.53
CA PRO A 217 9.94 8.24 -5.26
C PRO A 217 9.81 7.61 -6.65
N ILE A 218 8.58 7.25 -7.00
CA ILE A 218 8.22 6.69 -8.32
C ILE A 218 7.50 7.79 -9.09
N ASP A 219 8.24 8.75 -9.64
CA ASP A 219 7.67 9.70 -10.60
C ASP A 219 7.79 9.13 -12.02
N LEU A 220 6.70 9.20 -12.79
CA LEU A 220 6.60 8.69 -14.16
C LEU A 220 7.55 9.40 -15.13
N VAL A 221 8.03 10.61 -14.79
CA VAL A 221 8.82 11.48 -15.68
C VAL A 221 10.33 11.44 -15.36
N ASN A 222 10.72 11.22 -14.10
CA ASN A 222 12.13 11.22 -13.65
C ASN A 222 12.38 10.05 -12.69
N ARG A 223 12.63 8.85 -13.24
CA ARG A 223 12.92 7.66 -12.45
C ARG A 223 14.38 7.67 -11.98
N GLU A 224 14.62 7.93 -10.70
CA GLU A 224 15.97 7.95 -10.14
C GLU A 224 16.54 6.53 -9.89
N PRO A 225 17.77 6.21 -10.35
CA PRO A 225 18.44 4.94 -10.05
C PRO A 225 18.69 4.72 -8.55
N LEU A 226 18.65 3.46 -8.08
CA LEU A 226 18.90 3.12 -6.66
C LEU A 226 20.29 3.58 -6.20
N GLY A 227 21.29 3.49 -7.08
CA GLY A 227 22.64 3.99 -6.79
C GLY A 227 22.65 5.49 -6.50
N THR A 228 21.97 6.30 -7.32
CA THR A 228 21.86 7.75 -7.10
C THR A 228 21.09 8.09 -5.82
N PHE A 229 20.02 7.36 -5.54
CA PHE A 229 19.26 7.51 -4.29
C PHE A 229 20.10 7.13 -3.06
N LEU A 230 20.89 6.05 -3.14
CA LEU A 230 21.84 5.67 -2.09
C LEU A 230 22.92 6.74 -1.88
N GLU A 231 23.46 7.29 -2.96
CA GLU A 231 24.45 8.38 -2.90
C GLU A 231 23.91 9.63 -2.19
N GLN A 232 22.64 9.98 -2.42
CA GLN A 232 21.98 11.10 -1.72
C GLN A 232 21.84 10.82 -0.23
N ILE A 233 21.34 9.64 0.16
CA ILE A 233 21.21 9.28 1.57
C ILE A 233 22.57 9.22 2.25
N LEU A 234 23.61 8.70 1.59
CA LEU A 234 24.97 8.70 2.12
C LEU A 234 25.50 10.12 2.34
N ARG A 235 25.18 11.07 1.46
CA ARG A 235 25.52 12.49 1.61
C ARG A 235 24.82 13.12 2.81
N ASP A 236 23.53 12.85 2.98
CA ASP A 236 22.71 13.46 4.05
C ASP A 236 22.78 12.71 5.38
N ARG A 237 23.43 11.53 5.40
CA ARG A 237 23.48 10.62 6.54
C ARG A 237 23.89 11.29 7.84
N ALA A 238 24.93 12.11 7.82
CA ALA A 238 25.42 12.81 9.01
C ALA A 238 24.38 13.81 9.57
N ALA A 239 23.65 14.51 8.68
CA ALA A 239 22.60 15.43 9.09
C ALA A 239 21.39 14.68 9.69
N ILE A 240 20.99 13.57 9.09
CA ILE A 240 19.93 12.69 9.61
C ILE A 240 20.31 12.16 11.00
N GLN A 241 21.55 11.68 11.14
CA GLN A 241 22.09 11.17 12.41
C GLN A 241 22.14 12.24 13.50
N LEU A 242 22.61 13.44 13.17
CA LEU A 242 22.66 14.57 14.11
C LEU A 242 21.25 15.01 14.52
N PHE A 243 20.31 15.02 13.59
CA PHE A 243 18.91 15.29 13.88
C PHE A 243 18.34 14.28 14.88
N LEU A 244 18.54 12.97 14.67
CA LEU A 244 18.08 11.93 15.61
C LEU A 244 18.67 12.13 17.01
N ALA A 245 19.96 12.46 17.09
CA ALA A 245 20.63 12.74 18.37
C ALA A 245 20.03 13.97 19.10
N GLN A 246 19.52 14.96 18.38
CA GLN A 246 18.89 16.15 18.97
C GLN A 246 17.44 15.93 19.38
N GLN A 247 16.71 15.07 18.67
CA GLN A 247 15.27 14.87 18.91
C GLN A 247 14.98 13.88 20.03
N VAL A 248 15.90 12.94 20.31
CA VAL A 248 15.73 11.96 21.39
C VAL A 248 16.36 12.50 22.67
N PRO A 249 15.57 12.83 23.71
CA PRO A 249 16.13 13.37 24.95
C PRO A 249 16.92 12.32 25.72
N ASP A 250 17.90 12.77 26.52
CA ASP A 250 18.68 11.92 27.43
C ASP A 250 19.28 10.66 26.79
N VAL A 251 19.60 10.74 25.49
CA VAL A 251 20.29 9.69 24.76
C VAL A 251 21.78 9.68 25.13
N PHE A 252 22.29 8.51 25.49
CA PHE A 252 23.72 8.32 25.72
C PHE A 252 24.43 7.84 24.47
N GLN A 253 23.76 6.99 23.69
CA GLN A 253 24.38 6.35 22.54
C GLN A 253 23.32 5.93 21.52
N ILE A 254 23.69 6.02 20.24
CA ILE A 254 22.87 5.56 19.12
C ILE A 254 23.74 4.68 18.22
N TYR A 255 23.31 3.45 17.97
CA TYR A 255 23.86 2.64 16.89
C TYR A 255 22.94 2.78 15.67
N THR A 256 23.52 3.09 14.51
CA THR A 256 22.77 3.26 13.26
C THR A 256 23.35 2.38 12.17
N LYS A 257 22.48 1.73 11.40
CA LYS A 257 22.86 0.87 10.29
C LYS A 257 22.05 1.19 9.05
N LEU A 258 22.72 1.43 7.94
CA LEU A 258 22.09 1.57 6.64
C LEU A 258 21.99 0.20 5.95
N GLU A 259 20.75 -0.25 5.71
CA GLU A 259 20.38 -1.53 5.09
C GLU A 259 19.60 -1.28 3.80
N HIS A 260 19.55 -2.29 2.92
CA HIS A 260 18.56 -2.34 1.85
C HIS A 260 17.18 -2.68 2.45
N ASP A 261 16.09 -2.11 1.92
CA ASP A 261 14.73 -2.44 2.42
C ASP A 261 14.14 -3.74 1.80
N PHE A 262 14.90 -4.39 0.92
CA PHE A 262 14.55 -5.57 0.12
C PHE A 262 13.35 -5.38 -0.82
N GLN A 263 12.95 -4.13 -1.07
CA GLN A 263 11.84 -3.77 -1.95
C GLN A 263 12.26 -2.68 -2.94
N ASN A 264 12.08 -1.41 -2.56
CA ASN A 264 12.25 -0.26 -3.44
C ASN A 264 12.77 0.95 -2.64
N GLY A 265 13.76 0.72 -1.78
CA GLY A 265 14.26 1.77 -0.91
C GLY A 265 15.40 1.33 -0.03
N LEU A 266 15.70 2.21 0.93
CA LEU A 266 16.78 2.04 1.89
C LEU A 266 16.22 2.16 3.29
N LYS A 267 16.93 1.59 4.27
CA LYS A 267 16.48 1.54 5.65
C LYS A 267 17.61 1.93 6.58
N LEU A 268 17.41 2.91 7.45
CA LEU A 268 18.31 3.23 8.54
C LEU A 268 17.77 2.66 9.85
N SER A 269 18.28 1.51 10.26
CA SER A 269 17.94 0.87 11.53
C SER A 269 18.72 1.50 12.67
N CYS A 270 18.04 1.89 13.74
CA CYS A 270 18.59 2.65 14.86
C CYS A 270 18.31 1.96 16.20
N ILE A 271 19.34 1.81 17.03
CA ILE A 271 19.24 1.34 18.42
C ILE A 271 19.61 2.50 19.33
N PHE A 272 18.67 2.91 20.19
CA PHE A 272 18.87 3.98 21.15
C PHE A 272 19.15 3.42 22.53
N ILE A 273 20.18 3.94 23.20
CA ILE A 273 20.47 3.72 24.62
C ILE A 273 20.30 5.06 25.33
N CYS A 274 19.30 5.14 26.20
CA CYS A 274 18.92 6.36 26.87
C CYS A 274 18.87 6.18 28.39
N LYS A 275 18.66 7.29 29.08
CA LYS A 275 18.34 7.32 30.51
C LYS A 275 16.96 6.69 30.78
N SER A 276 16.74 6.21 32.01
CA SER A 276 15.54 5.42 32.36
C SER A 276 14.19 6.14 32.27
N ASN A 277 14.16 7.46 32.12
CA ASN A 277 12.93 8.28 32.06
C ASN A 277 12.21 8.20 30.70
N VAL A 278 12.88 7.70 29.65
CA VAL A 278 12.34 7.59 28.28
C VAL A 278 11.15 6.64 28.15
N GLU A 279 11.06 5.65 29.06
CA GLU A 279 9.94 4.70 29.14
C GLU A 279 8.56 5.37 29.12
N SER A 280 8.44 6.53 29.79
CA SER A 280 7.18 7.23 29.96
C SER A 280 6.65 7.91 28.68
N TYR A 281 7.47 8.06 27.63
CA TYR A 281 7.11 8.81 26.44
C TYR A 281 7.47 8.13 25.10
N GLU A 282 7.98 6.89 25.08
CA GLU A 282 8.38 6.15 23.86
C GLU A 282 7.34 6.22 22.72
N ASN A 283 6.08 5.86 22.99
CA ASN A 283 5.02 5.86 21.97
C ASN A 283 4.75 7.26 21.38
N THR A 284 4.96 8.30 22.18
CA THR A 284 4.79 9.69 21.74
C THR A 284 6.02 10.13 20.94
N LEU A 285 7.22 9.72 21.35
CA LEU A 285 8.48 10.00 20.66
C LEU A 285 8.49 9.45 19.22
N ILE A 286 8.04 8.20 19.00
CA ILE A 286 8.00 7.61 17.66
C ILE A 286 7.06 8.40 16.73
N THR A 287 5.90 8.80 17.25
CA THR A 287 4.92 9.59 16.48
C THR A 287 5.48 10.98 16.15
N GLU A 288 6.09 11.66 17.12
CA GLU A 288 6.70 12.98 16.93
C GLU A 288 7.91 12.93 15.98
N LEU A 289 8.75 11.88 16.07
CA LEU A 289 9.88 11.70 15.16
C LEU A 289 9.42 11.57 13.71
N ASN A 290 8.31 10.86 13.45
CA ASN A 290 7.74 10.71 12.11
C ASN A 290 7.31 12.05 11.51
N GLU A 291 6.57 12.86 12.29
CA GLU A 291 6.13 14.19 11.86
C GLU A 291 7.32 15.14 11.62
N ARG A 292 8.33 15.13 12.50
CA ARG A 292 9.47 16.04 12.38
C ARG A 292 10.43 15.63 11.26
N LEU A 293 10.69 14.34 11.06
CA LEU A 293 11.51 13.85 9.94
C LEU A 293 10.91 14.23 8.59
N ALA A 294 9.59 14.06 8.43
CA ALA A 294 8.88 14.48 7.22
C ALA A 294 8.98 15.99 6.97
N SER A 295 9.04 16.81 8.03
CA SER A 295 9.15 18.26 7.91
C SER A 295 10.56 18.77 7.55
N VAL A 296 11.61 18.11 8.04
CA VAL A 296 13.02 18.55 7.89
C VAL A 296 13.65 17.96 6.63
N PHE A 297 13.34 16.71 6.31
CA PHE A 297 13.89 15.98 5.18
C PHE A 297 12.83 15.77 4.10
N GLN A 298 12.21 16.86 3.65
CA GLN A 298 11.10 16.87 2.69
C GLN A 298 11.45 16.26 1.33
N GLN A 299 12.75 16.21 1.00
CA GLN A 299 13.25 15.57 -0.21
C GLN A 299 13.10 14.04 -0.18
N TYR A 300 12.87 13.43 0.99
CA TYR A 300 12.73 11.99 1.14
C TYR A 300 11.30 11.63 1.59
N CYS A 301 10.78 10.54 1.03
CA CYS A 301 9.61 9.88 1.61
C CYS A 301 10.09 8.94 2.73
N ILE A 302 9.94 9.37 3.99
CA ILE A 302 10.44 8.63 5.16
C ILE A 302 9.26 8.02 5.93
N GLU A 303 9.30 6.71 6.14
CA GLU A 303 8.40 5.98 7.03
C GLU A 303 9.15 5.61 8.32
N VAL A 304 8.68 6.09 9.48
CA VAL A 304 9.21 5.66 10.78
C VAL A 304 8.50 4.41 11.26
N ILE A 305 9.24 3.30 11.37
CA ILE A 305 8.74 2.00 11.80
C ILE A 305 9.21 1.73 13.23
N ASP A 306 8.26 1.34 14.07
CA ASP A 306 8.49 0.95 15.46
C ASP A 306 9.15 -0.44 15.53
N GLY A 307 10.47 -0.45 15.70
CA GLY A 307 11.28 -1.67 15.78
C GLY A 307 11.02 -2.48 17.06
N ASN A 308 10.52 -1.84 18.12
CA ASN A 308 10.21 -2.53 19.38
C ASN A 308 9.11 -3.56 19.20
N LYS A 309 8.09 -3.26 18.39
CA LYS A 309 7.01 -4.20 18.07
C LYS A 309 7.54 -5.46 17.39
N ALA A 310 8.49 -5.30 16.47
CA ALA A 310 9.08 -6.43 15.76
C ALA A 310 9.88 -7.32 16.72
N ILE A 311 10.71 -6.73 17.59
CA ILE A 311 11.50 -7.47 18.59
C ILE A 311 10.59 -8.20 19.57
N LYS A 312 9.58 -7.52 20.13
CA LYS A 312 8.64 -8.15 21.09
C LYS A 312 7.86 -9.31 20.49
N LYS A 313 7.51 -9.23 19.21
CA LYS A 313 6.70 -10.24 18.53
C LYS A 313 7.51 -11.42 18.00
N HIS A 314 8.71 -11.18 17.47
CA HIS A 314 9.45 -12.18 16.70
C HIS A 314 10.73 -12.67 17.39
N ALA A 315 11.26 -11.90 18.35
CA ALA A 315 12.40 -12.24 19.18
C ALA A 315 11.93 -12.53 20.61
N HIS A 316 12.13 -11.59 21.55
CA HIS A 316 11.79 -11.75 22.96
C HIS A 316 11.32 -10.43 23.58
N GLU A 317 10.23 -10.46 24.35
CA GLU A 317 9.59 -9.25 24.91
C GLU A 317 10.52 -8.43 25.82
N GLN A 318 11.33 -9.11 26.63
CA GLN A 318 12.26 -8.49 27.57
C GLN A 318 13.58 -8.01 26.94
N ALA A 319 13.82 -8.27 25.64
CA ALA A 319 15.08 -7.90 25.00
C ALA A 319 15.27 -6.39 24.83
N ILE A 320 14.24 -5.58 25.09
CA ILE A 320 14.24 -4.12 24.99
C ILE A 320 13.46 -3.50 26.17
N GLY A 321 13.47 -2.17 26.30
CA GLY A 321 12.84 -1.43 27.39
C GLY A 321 13.83 -1.08 28.51
N LEU A 322 13.34 -1.06 29.75
CA LEU A 322 14.15 -0.70 30.92
C LEU A 322 15.07 -1.87 31.33
N ILE A 323 16.37 -1.74 31.11
CA ILE A 323 17.39 -2.72 31.50
C ILE A 323 18.10 -2.28 32.77
N LYS A 324 18.14 -3.15 33.79
CA LYS A 324 18.80 -2.89 35.07
C LYS A 324 20.09 -3.71 35.17
N ARG A 325 21.15 -3.12 35.75
CA ARG A 325 22.46 -3.79 35.92
C ARG A 325 22.39 -5.13 36.66
N LYS A 326 21.43 -5.27 37.57
CA LYS A 326 21.22 -6.50 38.36
C LYS A 326 20.49 -7.61 37.57
N ASP A 327 19.81 -7.27 36.48
CA ASP A 327 19.05 -8.21 35.68
C ASP A 327 19.93 -8.83 34.59
N LYS A 328 20.61 -9.92 34.97
CA LYS A 328 21.57 -10.60 34.09
C LYS A 328 20.92 -11.24 32.87
N GLU A 329 19.70 -11.74 33.02
CA GLU A 329 18.95 -12.35 31.91
C GLU A 329 18.53 -11.30 30.89
N GLN A 330 17.99 -10.16 31.33
CA GLN A 330 17.59 -9.10 30.41
C GLN A 330 18.79 -8.51 29.64
N ILE A 331 19.94 -8.35 30.31
CA ILE A 331 21.20 -7.94 29.67
C ILE A 331 21.59 -8.94 28.57
N LYS A 332 21.54 -10.25 28.88
CA LYS A 332 21.86 -11.31 27.92
C LYS A 332 20.90 -11.28 26.73
N LEU A 333 19.60 -11.12 26.97
CA LEU A 333 18.59 -11.05 25.91
C LEU A 333 18.77 -9.84 24.99
N PHE A 334 19.04 -8.64 25.53
CA PHE A 334 19.33 -7.46 24.71
C PHE A 334 20.57 -7.65 23.85
N LYS A 335 21.67 -8.16 24.44
CA LYS A 335 22.91 -8.44 23.71
C LYS A 335 22.72 -9.48 22.61
N TYR A 336 21.91 -10.52 22.85
CA TYR A 336 21.62 -11.59 21.91
C TYR A 336 20.66 -11.16 20.80
N TRP A 337 19.47 -10.70 21.14
CA TRP A 337 18.40 -10.43 20.16
C TRP A 337 18.53 -9.09 19.44
N VAL A 338 19.17 -8.10 20.06
CA VAL A 338 19.25 -6.74 19.51
C VAL A 338 20.64 -6.47 18.94
N LEU A 339 21.67 -6.41 19.78
CA LEU A 339 23.03 -6.05 19.33
C LEU A 339 23.66 -7.14 18.46
N SER A 340 23.54 -8.43 18.83
CA SER A 340 24.12 -9.52 18.05
C SER A 340 23.47 -9.63 16.68
N TYR A 341 22.12 -9.63 16.61
CA TYR A 341 21.40 -9.59 15.34
C TYR A 341 21.80 -8.38 14.50
N PHE A 342 21.86 -7.20 15.13
CA PHE A 342 22.24 -5.96 14.45
C PHE A 342 23.57 -6.12 13.75
N TYR A 343 24.65 -6.64 14.36
CA TYR A 343 25.93 -6.79 13.66
C TYR A 343 26.04 -8.05 12.80
N LYS A 344 25.56 -9.21 13.27
CA LYS A 344 25.79 -10.51 12.62
C LYS A 344 25.08 -10.61 11.26
N VAL A 345 23.95 -9.92 11.06
CA VAL A 345 23.24 -9.95 9.77
C VAL A 345 24.10 -9.51 8.58
N ASP A 346 25.10 -8.63 8.79
CA ASP A 346 26.03 -8.19 7.72
C ASP A 346 26.93 -9.32 7.22
N SER A 347 27.10 -10.40 7.99
CA SER A 347 27.82 -11.60 7.52
C SER A 347 27.01 -12.42 6.52
N LEU A 348 25.68 -12.24 6.50
CA LEU A 348 24.78 -12.91 5.57
C LEU A 348 24.41 -12.02 4.39
N VAL A 349 23.99 -10.78 4.68
CA VAL A 349 23.49 -9.83 3.69
C VAL A 349 23.89 -8.42 4.14
N LYS A 350 24.75 -7.77 3.35
CA LYS A 350 25.25 -6.42 3.62
C LYS A 350 24.97 -5.51 2.44
N LEU A 351 24.48 -4.31 2.71
CA LEU A 351 24.31 -3.27 1.68
C LEU A 351 25.69 -2.85 1.15
N ILE A 352 25.83 -2.77 -0.17
CA ILE A 352 27.01 -2.28 -0.87
C ILE A 352 26.62 -1.31 -1.99
N HIS A 353 27.60 -0.59 -2.53
CA HIS A 353 27.45 0.18 -3.75
C HIS A 353 28.53 -0.25 -4.76
N PRO A 354 28.21 -0.44 -6.05
CA PRO A 354 29.18 -0.90 -7.04
C PRO A 354 30.42 0.00 -7.20
N LYS A 355 30.28 1.30 -6.87
CA LYS A 355 31.33 2.31 -7.11
C LYS A 355 31.85 3.00 -5.85
N ILE A 356 31.16 2.85 -4.71
CA ILE A 356 31.44 3.63 -3.50
C ILE A 356 31.65 2.68 -2.33
N ILE A 357 32.78 2.83 -1.65
CA ILE A 357 33.07 2.10 -0.41
C ILE A 357 32.58 2.96 0.75
N PHE A 358 31.73 2.38 1.60
CA PHE A 358 31.21 3.03 2.81
C PHE A 358 31.00 2.01 3.92
N ASP A 359 30.98 2.46 5.18
CA ASP A 359 30.57 1.62 6.30
C ASP A 359 29.05 1.70 6.48
N VAL A 360 28.41 0.55 6.61
CA VAL A 360 26.97 0.48 6.88
C VAL A 360 26.66 0.80 8.33
N ASN A 361 27.60 0.58 9.26
CA ASN A 361 27.43 0.78 10.70
C ASN A 361 28.08 2.08 11.17
N ASN A 362 27.34 2.89 11.93
CA ASN A 362 27.89 4.05 12.63
C ASN A 362 27.43 4.04 14.09
N THR A 363 28.30 4.48 14.98
CA THR A 363 27.99 4.74 16.39
C THR A 363 28.06 6.24 16.65
N LEU A 364 27.05 6.77 17.33
CA LEU A 364 26.97 8.17 17.72
C LEU A 364 26.95 8.24 19.24
N GLU A 365 27.83 9.06 19.80
CA GLU A 365 27.80 9.47 21.20
C GLU A 365 27.42 10.95 21.22
N PRO A 366 26.13 11.27 21.41
CA PRO A 366 25.68 12.66 21.44
C PRO A 366 26.44 13.39 22.55
N VAL A 367 27.03 14.54 22.24
CA VAL A 367 27.58 15.41 23.27
C VAL A 367 26.41 15.74 24.17
N ILE A 368 26.40 15.18 25.39
CA ILE A 368 25.45 15.55 26.43
C ILE A 368 25.74 17.03 26.68
N GLN A 369 25.03 17.92 25.97
CA GLN A 369 25.04 19.32 26.32
C GLN A 369 24.53 19.34 27.75
N SER A 370 25.42 19.68 28.68
CA SER A 370 25.08 20.06 30.03
C SER A 370 24.26 21.34 29.96
N SER A 371 23.02 21.26 29.47
CA SER A 371 21.96 22.23 29.72
C SER A 371 21.25 21.86 31.03
N SER A 372 22.08 21.53 32.03
CA SER A 372 21.74 21.71 33.44
C SER A 372 21.82 23.21 33.74
N GLU A 373 20.84 23.96 33.23
CA GLU A 373 20.41 25.23 33.84
C GLU A 373 19.04 25.74 33.36
N ASN A 374 18.38 25.13 32.35
CA ASN A 374 17.05 25.58 31.92
C ASN A 374 15.93 24.52 31.90
N LEU A 375 16.15 23.35 32.51
CA LEU A 375 15.05 22.44 32.88
C LEU A 375 14.78 22.58 34.38
N SER A 376 13.95 23.56 34.73
CA SER A 376 13.47 23.78 36.08
C SER A 376 12.77 22.51 36.60
N LYS A 377 13.40 21.89 37.60
CA LYS A 377 12.83 21.12 38.70
C LYS A 377 11.35 20.73 38.56
N VAL A 378 11.09 19.56 37.95
CA VAL A 378 9.83 18.83 38.20
C VAL A 378 9.96 18.10 39.54
N GLY A 379 9.80 18.86 40.61
CA GLY A 379 9.53 18.37 41.95
C GLY A 379 8.30 19.11 42.47
N ASN A 380 7.15 18.43 42.48
CA ASN A 380 5.93 18.81 43.20
C ASN A 380 5.56 20.31 43.18
N VAL A 381 5.05 20.79 42.05
CA VAL A 381 4.19 21.98 42.03
C VAL A 381 2.98 21.67 41.16
N LYS A 382 1.79 22.01 41.66
CA LYS A 382 0.54 22.01 40.89
C LYS A 382 0.71 22.90 39.66
N GLU A 383 1.07 22.36 38.50
CA GLU A 383 1.17 23.17 37.28
C GLU A 383 -0.20 23.34 36.62
N LYS A 384 -0.76 24.53 36.82
CA LYS A 384 -1.63 25.17 35.83
C LYS A 384 -0.79 25.38 34.56
N GLY A 385 -1.30 24.89 33.42
CA GLY A 385 -0.88 25.31 32.07
C GLY A 385 0.24 24.49 31.44
N LYS A 386 -0.10 23.32 30.86
CA LYS A 386 0.72 22.76 29.78
C LYS A 386 0.53 23.63 28.53
N ASN A 387 1.62 24.14 27.98
CA ASN A 387 1.69 24.90 26.73
C ASN A 387 1.55 23.99 25.50
N ASP A 388 0.47 23.20 25.46
CA ASP A 388 0.19 22.29 24.36
C ASP A 388 -0.03 23.10 23.06
N ASN A 389 0.56 22.67 21.94
CA ASN A 389 0.26 23.23 20.63
C ASN A 389 -1.12 22.77 20.12
N PHE A 390 -1.62 23.34 19.02
CA PHE A 390 -2.96 23.04 18.51
C PHE A 390 -3.17 21.54 18.24
N ALA A 391 -2.19 20.85 17.65
CA ALA A 391 -2.27 19.42 17.35
C ALA A 391 -2.37 18.57 18.63
N GLU A 392 -1.60 18.90 19.65
CA GLU A 392 -1.62 18.23 20.96
C GLU A 392 -2.94 18.46 21.69
N VAL A 393 -3.46 19.69 21.68
CA VAL A 393 -4.75 20.04 22.27
C VAL A 393 -5.87 19.28 21.54
N LEU A 394 -5.85 19.26 20.20
CA LEU A 394 -6.84 18.56 19.38
C LEU A 394 -6.79 17.04 19.56
N ARG A 395 -5.60 16.44 19.72
CA ARG A 395 -5.44 15.01 20.03
C ARG A 395 -6.12 14.66 21.34
N LYS A 396 -5.92 15.48 22.38
CA LYS A 396 -6.50 15.31 23.72
C LYS A 396 -7.99 15.67 23.80
N CYS A 397 -8.52 16.42 22.83
CA CYS A 397 -9.92 16.80 22.76
C CYS A 397 -10.81 15.63 22.32
N THR A 398 -11.91 15.40 23.05
CA THR A 398 -12.94 14.40 22.73
C THR A 398 -14.12 15.08 22.05
N LEU A 399 -14.37 14.72 20.78
CA LEU A 399 -15.42 15.30 19.96
C LEU A 399 -16.62 14.34 19.88
N PRO A 400 -17.85 14.80 20.16
CA PRO A 400 -19.01 13.93 20.16
C PRO A 400 -19.43 13.56 18.73
N THR A 401 -19.72 12.29 18.46
CA THR A 401 -20.20 11.83 17.13
C THR A 401 -21.61 12.33 16.80
N SER A 402 -22.39 12.73 17.82
CA SER A 402 -23.74 13.28 17.67
C SER A 402 -23.79 14.61 16.90
N ILE A 403 -22.65 15.31 16.72
CA ILE A 403 -22.55 16.56 15.95
C ILE A 403 -22.95 16.39 14.47
N TRP A 404 -22.87 15.16 13.96
CA TRP A 404 -23.25 14.78 12.60
C TRP A 404 -24.74 14.47 12.45
N LYS A 405 -25.51 14.37 13.55
CA LYS A 405 -26.96 14.14 13.50
C LYS A 405 -27.67 15.39 12.95
N LEU A 406 -28.09 15.34 11.71
CA LEU A 406 -28.86 16.41 11.07
C LEU A 406 -30.36 16.10 11.20
N ASN A 407 -31.11 16.96 11.88
CA ASN A 407 -32.58 16.88 11.92
C ASN A 407 -33.23 17.22 10.56
N TYR A 408 -32.44 17.73 9.60
CA TYR A 408 -32.86 18.05 8.25
C TYR A 408 -31.70 17.79 7.28
N VAL A 409 -31.81 16.72 6.49
CA VAL A 409 -30.87 16.38 5.41
C VAL A 409 -31.64 16.53 4.10
N PRO A 410 -31.30 17.49 3.23
CA PRO A 410 -31.82 17.51 1.87
C PRO A 410 -31.60 16.15 1.21
N LYS A 411 -32.62 15.59 0.54
CA LYS A 411 -32.54 14.26 -0.12
C LYS A 411 -31.29 14.11 -1.01
N ARG A 412 -30.85 15.21 -1.64
CA ARG A 412 -29.63 15.28 -2.46
C ARG A 412 -28.36 14.86 -1.72
N LEU A 413 -28.24 15.14 -0.41
CA LEU A 413 -27.06 14.78 0.38
C LEU A 413 -26.97 13.28 0.64
N HIS A 414 -28.11 12.58 0.73
CA HIS A 414 -28.12 11.12 0.85
C HIS A 414 -27.52 10.48 -0.41
N VAL A 415 -27.88 11.00 -1.59
CA VAL A 415 -27.31 10.55 -2.87
C VAL A 415 -25.81 10.86 -2.95
N SER A 416 -25.38 12.06 -2.52
CA SER A 416 -23.94 12.39 -2.42
C SER A 416 -23.19 11.41 -1.52
N GLN A 417 -23.77 11.01 -0.39
CA GLN A 417 -23.12 10.04 0.52
C GLN A 417 -22.87 8.70 -0.17
N ILE A 418 -23.86 8.20 -0.90
CA ILE A 418 -23.76 6.94 -1.66
C ILE A 418 -22.64 7.06 -2.69
N LEU A 419 -22.63 8.16 -3.46
CA LEU A 419 -21.65 8.37 -4.53
C LEU A 419 -20.23 8.57 -4.01
N TYR A 420 -20.03 9.38 -2.96
CA TYR A 420 -18.69 9.59 -2.39
C TYR A 420 -18.12 8.28 -1.86
N LYS A 421 -18.93 7.48 -1.15
CA LYS A 421 -18.48 6.17 -0.66
C LYS A 421 -18.10 5.24 -1.80
N GLU A 422 -18.96 5.09 -2.80
CA GLU A 422 -18.70 4.18 -3.91
C GLU A 422 -17.50 4.61 -4.75
N LEU A 423 -17.36 5.90 -5.07
CA LEU A 423 -16.24 6.40 -5.88
C LEU A 423 -14.90 6.33 -5.15
N CYS A 424 -14.89 6.61 -3.85
CA CYS A 424 -13.71 6.42 -3.01
C CYS A 424 -13.29 4.96 -2.98
N GLU A 425 -14.24 4.03 -2.81
CA GLU A 425 -13.97 2.59 -2.81
C GLU A 425 -13.49 2.08 -4.19
N GLU A 426 -14.14 2.50 -5.30
CA GLU A 426 -13.68 2.22 -6.68
C GLU A 426 -12.25 2.73 -6.90
N SER A 427 -11.84 3.81 -6.21
CA SER A 427 -10.51 4.42 -6.33
C SER A 427 -9.49 3.90 -5.29
N SER A 428 -9.82 2.87 -4.51
CA SER A 428 -8.98 2.35 -3.43
C SER A 428 -8.65 3.37 -2.32
N LEU A 429 -9.56 4.32 -2.08
CA LEU A 429 -9.46 5.36 -1.04
C LEU A 429 -10.67 5.35 -0.07
N PRO A 430 -11.05 4.19 0.51
CA PRO A 430 -12.26 4.04 1.33
C PRO A 430 -12.33 5.01 2.53
N GLN A 431 -11.17 5.42 3.06
CA GLN A 431 -11.04 6.31 4.21
C GLN A 431 -11.66 7.71 3.99
N TYR A 432 -11.88 8.12 2.74
CA TYR A 432 -12.42 9.45 2.42
C TYR A 432 -13.91 9.47 2.10
N GLY A 433 -14.56 8.33 1.85
CA GLY A 433 -15.96 8.30 1.43
C GLY A 433 -16.91 8.97 2.43
N GLU A 434 -16.78 8.62 3.71
CA GLU A 434 -17.55 9.26 4.79
C GLU A 434 -17.04 10.67 5.12
N LEU A 435 -15.74 10.94 4.95
CA LEU A 435 -15.15 12.27 5.17
C LEU A 435 -15.72 13.31 4.21
N LEU A 436 -15.81 12.99 2.92
CA LEU A 436 -16.37 13.90 1.90
C LEU A 436 -17.83 14.25 2.21
N PHE A 437 -18.60 13.27 2.66
CA PHE A 437 -19.97 13.50 3.13
C PHE A 437 -20.00 14.43 4.35
N GLN A 438 -19.13 14.22 5.33
CA GLN A 438 -19.01 15.07 6.51
C GLN A 438 -18.58 16.51 6.17
N ILE A 439 -17.68 16.70 5.21
CA ILE A 439 -17.30 18.02 4.70
C ILE A 439 -18.53 18.70 4.09
N GLN A 440 -19.31 18.00 3.25
CA GLN A 440 -20.53 18.57 2.69
C GLN A 440 -21.54 18.97 3.78
N VAL A 441 -21.68 18.14 4.82
CA VAL A 441 -22.53 18.45 5.99
C VAL A 441 -22.03 19.69 6.74
N LEU A 442 -20.72 19.83 6.94
CA LEU A 442 -20.13 21.03 7.53
C LEU A 442 -20.43 22.27 6.69
N ILE A 443 -20.24 22.21 5.37
CA ILE A 443 -20.51 23.32 4.44
C ILE A 443 -21.98 23.77 4.56
N GLU A 444 -22.93 22.83 4.51
CA GLU A 444 -24.35 23.16 4.67
C GLU A 444 -24.68 23.74 6.06
N THR A 445 -23.99 23.27 7.11
CA THR A 445 -24.13 23.82 8.47
C THR A 445 -23.58 25.25 8.54
N LEU A 446 -22.43 25.51 7.92
CA LEU A 446 -21.75 26.81 7.84
C LEU A 446 -22.57 27.84 7.06
N LEU A 447 -23.26 27.41 6.00
CA LEU A 447 -24.12 28.29 5.20
C LEU A 447 -25.45 28.61 5.90
N LYS A 448 -26.02 27.66 6.65
CA LYS A 448 -27.32 27.84 7.33
C LYS A 448 -27.21 28.64 8.63
N LYS A 449 -26.10 28.51 9.36
CA LYS A 449 -25.87 29.20 10.63
C LYS A 449 -25.00 30.44 10.44
N ASN A 450 -25.34 31.51 11.16
CA ASN A 450 -24.48 32.70 11.27
C ASN A 450 -23.53 32.63 12.47
N ASP A 451 -23.50 31.51 13.18
CA ASP A 451 -22.64 31.28 14.33
C ASP A 451 -21.16 31.19 13.89
N THR A 452 -20.24 31.73 14.69
CA THR A 452 -18.80 31.49 14.53
C THR A 452 -18.46 30.04 14.86
N ALA A 453 -17.36 29.53 14.33
CA ALA A 453 -16.90 28.17 14.65
C ALA A 453 -16.40 28.07 16.09
N PHE A 454 -15.74 29.13 16.56
CA PHE A 454 -15.23 29.25 17.92
C PHE A 454 -15.75 30.54 18.59
N ASN A 455 -16.19 30.44 19.83
CA ASN A 455 -16.68 31.53 20.67
C ASN A 455 -15.51 32.11 21.46
N THR A 456 -14.87 33.16 20.94
CA THR A 456 -13.69 33.81 21.56
C THR A 456 -14.08 35.03 22.41
N TYR A 457 -15.15 34.94 23.20
CA TYR A 457 -15.63 36.08 23.99
C TYR A 457 -14.69 36.42 25.16
N TYR A 458 -14.26 37.69 25.23
CA TYR A 458 -13.59 38.33 26.38
C TYR A 458 -12.31 37.65 26.91
N GLN A 459 -11.43 37.19 26.03
CA GLN A 459 -10.07 36.77 26.40
C GLN A 459 -9.03 37.49 25.55
N ASP A 460 -7.92 37.88 26.15
CA ASP A 460 -6.76 38.44 25.44
C ASP A 460 -6.32 37.45 24.34
N GLY A 461 -6.01 37.96 23.14
CA GLY A 461 -5.64 37.15 21.97
C GLY A 461 -4.40 36.28 22.21
N ASP A 462 -3.56 36.64 23.19
CA ASP A 462 -2.39 35.87 23.61
C ASP A 462 -2.67 34.79 24.67
N THR A 463 -3.92 34.67 25.13
CA THR A 463 -4.34 33.65 26.10
C THR A 463 -4.15 32.25 25.54
N ILE A 464 -3.47 31.39 26.30
CA ILE A 464 -3.21 30.00 25.94
C ILE A 464 -4.45 29.14 26.27
N ILE A 465 -4.84 28.30 25.32
CA ILE A 465 -6.06 27.48 25.35
C ILE A 465 -5.68 26.02 25.59
N ASN A 466 -6.35 25.37 26.54
CA ASN A 466 -6.22 23.93 26.76
C ASN A 466 -7.37 23.13 26.10
N LYS A 467 -7.36 21.80 26.23
CA LYS A 467 -8.39 20.92 25.61
C LYS A 467 -9.83 21.19 26.06
N ASN A 468 -10.03 21.59 27.31
CA ASN A 468 -11.35 21.88 27.87
C ASN A 468 -11.82 23.25 27.35
N ASP A 469 -10.93 24.24 27.36
CA ASP A 469 -11.20 25.56 26.80
C ASP A 469 -11.57 25.45 25.30
N LEU A 470 -10.80 24.68 24.52
CA LEU A 470 -11.09 24.44 23.11
C LEU A 470 -12.46 23.79 22.93
N LYS A 471 -12.82 22.81 23.77
CA LYS A 471 -14.11 22.13 23.72
C LYS A 471 -15.26 23.09 24.04
N ASP A 472 -15.12 23.91 25.07
CA ASP A 472 -16.14 24.85 25.54
C ASP A 472 -16.31 26.04 24.57
N MET A 473 -15.22 26.47 23.94
CA MET A 473 -15.23 27.51 22.90
C MET A 473 -15.75 27.00 21.56
N SER A 474 -15.68 25.69 21.27
CA SER A 474 -16.09 25.13 19.98
C SER A 474 -17.62 25.05 19.88
N THR A 475 -18.20 25.81 18.95
CA THR A 475 -19.61 25.62 18.55
C THR A 475 -19.76 24.31 17.79
N ARG A 476 -21.00 23.95 17.41
CA ARG A 476 -21.24 22.77 16.57
C ARG A 476 -20.42 22.79 15.27
N VAL A 477 -20.29 23.97 14.65
CA VAL A 477 -19.50 24.16 13.42
C VAL A 477 -18.00 23.96 13.73
N GLY A 478 -17.51 24.52 14.84
CA GLY A 478 -16.14 24.29 15.30
C GLY A 478 -15.85 22.81 15.58
N GLN A 479 -16.76 22.11 16.25
CA GLN A 479 -16.59 20.68 16.55
C GLN A 479 -16.57 19.81 15.29
N GLN A 480 -17.44 20.09 14.31
CA GLN A 480 -17.44 19.42 13.00
C GLN A 480 -16.14 19.70 12.24
N PHE A 481 -15.69 20.95 12.25
CA PHE A 481 -14.42 21.36 11.65
C PHE A 481 -13.24 20.63 12.28
N LEU A 482 -13.08 20.69 13.61
CA LEU A 482 -12.03 19.99 14.34
C LEU A 482 -12.03 18.48 14.09
N PHE A 483 -13.20 17.86 13.90
CA PHE A 483 -13.30 16.44 13.56
C PHE A 483 -12.68 16.15 12.19
N ILE A 484 -12.97 16.98 11.18
CA ILE A 484 -12.39 16.86 9.83
C ILE A 484 -10.87 17.06 9.90
N ILE A 485 -10.37 18.06 10.63
CA ILE A 485 -8.93 18.27 10.84
C ILE A 485 -8.28 17.01 11.42
N LYS A 486 -8.85 16.48 12.51
CA LYS A 486 -8.34 15.30 13.20
C LYS A 486 -8.41 14.03 12.35
N HIS A 487 -9.29 13.99 11.34
CA HIS A 487 -9.35 12.88 10.39
C HIS A 487 -8.27 13.03 9.32
N LEU A 488 -8.17 14.21 8.69
CA LEU A 488 -7.16 14.51 7.67
C LEU A 488 -5.73 14.39 8.22
N SER A 489 -5.50 14.71 9.49
CA SER A 489 -4.19 14.57 10.14
C SER A 489 -3.66 13.14 10.22
N LYS A 490 -4.50 12.14 10.00
CA LYS A 490 -4.07 10.73 9.97
C LYS A 490 -3.54 10.29 8.61
N TYR A 491 -3.72 11.11 7.59
CA TYR A 491 -3.48 10.76 6.20
C TYR A 491 -2.59 11.83 5.54
N PRO A 492 -1.25 11.67 5.59
CA PRO A 492 -0.30 12.68 5.12
C PRO A 492 -0.48 13.06 3.64
N ASN A 493 -0.90 12.09 2.81
CA ASN A 493 -1.12 12.28 1.38
C ASN A 493 -2.56 12.67 1.02
N ALA A 494 -3.43 12.93 2.00
CA ALA A 494 -4.85 13.14 1.77
C ALA A 494 -5.15 14.22 0.73
N PHE A 495 -4.37 15.31 0.71
CA PHE A 495 -4.59 16.39 -0.24
C PHE A 495 -4.31 15.98 -1.69
N ILE A 496 -3.22 15.24 -1.93
CA ILE A 496 -2.85 14.75 -3.26
C ILE A 496 -3.86 13.68 -3.70
N GLU A 497 -4.18 12.75 -2.81
CA GLU A 497 -5.16 11.68 -3.07
C GLU A 497 -6.56 12.25 -3.37
N LEU A 498 -6.99 13.27 -2.63
CA LEU A 498 -8.27 13.94 -2.84
C LEU A 498 -8.26 14.80 -4.11
N ASP A 499 -7.18 15.50 -4.44
CA ASP A 499 -7.11 16.26 -5.69
C ASP A 499 -7.17 15.33 -6.91
N ASN A 500 -6.41 14.22 -6.90
CA ASN A 500 -6.51 13.17 -7.92
C ASN A 500 -7.92 12.59 -8.03
N LEU A 501 -8.58 12.37 -6.89
CA LEU A 501 -9.97 11.92 -6.85
C LEU A 501 -10.91 12.97 -7.47
N PHE A 502 -10.78 14.25 -7.12
CA PHE A 502 -11.62 15.32 -7.68
C PHE A 502 -11.44 15.49 -9.19
N GLN A 503 -10.21 15.36 -9.69
CA GLN A 503 -9.94 15.37 -11.13
C GLN A 503 -10.71 14.26 -11.87
N ARG A 504 -10.81 13.07 -11.27
CA ARG A 504 -11.56 11.93 -11.82
C ARG A 504 -13.08 12.05 -11.65
N MET A 505 -13.52 12.62 -10.52
CA MET A 505 -14.94 12.68 -10.18
C MET A 505 -15.70 13.70 -11.02
N GLY A 506 -15.06 14.76 -11.53
CA GLY A 506 -15.69 15.78 -12.36
C GLY A 506 -16.32 16.94 -11.59
N ARG A 507 -17.27 17.64 -12.23
CA ARG A 507 -18.03 18.75 -11.63
C ARG A 507 -19.41 18.25 -11.22
N GLY A 508 -19.84 18.47 -9.98
CA GLY A 508 -21.23 18.20 -9.58
C GLY A 508 -21.46 17.96 -8.09
N LEU A 509 -22.71 18.15 -7.67
CA LEU A 509 -23.29 17.85 -6.35
C LEU A 509 -22.37 18.16 -5.15
N GLY A 510 -21.94 19.42 -5.04
CA GLY A 510 -21.17 19.90 -3.88
C GLY A 510 -19.67 19.64 -3.95
N LEU A 511 -19.18 18.90 -4.94
CA LEU A 511 -17.73 18.65 -5.11
C LEU A 511 -16.93 19.94 -5.29
N ASP A 512 -17.47 20.93 -6.00
CA ASP A 512 -16.80 22.25 -6.13
C ASP A 512 -16.69 22.95 -4.77
N GLU A 513 -17.71 22.83 -3.92
CA GLU A 513 -17.73 23.42 -2.58
C GLU A 513 -16.76 22.69 -1.65
N ILE A 514 -16.72 21.37 -1.73
CA ILE A 514 -15.74 20.52 -1.03
C ILE A 514 -14.32 20.86 -1.51
N ARG A 515 -14.12 21.06 -2.82
CA ARG A 515 -12.82 21.44 -3.39
C ARG A 515 -12.40 22.82 -2.91
N ILE A 516 -13.28 23.82 -2.95
CA ILE A 516 -13.04 25.15 -2.37
C ILE A 516 -12.65 25.01 -0.89
N PHE A 517 -13.39 24.21 -0.12
CA PHE A 517 -13.10 23.96 1.29
C PHE A 517 -11.71 23.35 1.48
N ILE A 518 -11.38 22.26 0.76
CA ILE A 518 -10.10 21.56 0.88
C ILE A 518 -8.92 22.40 0.39
N SER A 519 -9.05 23.09 -0.74
CA SER A 519 -7.99 23.96 -1.29
C SER A 519 -7.66 25.12 -0.36
N ASN A 520 -8.65 25.77 0.26
CA ASN A 520 -8.38 26.80 1.26
C ASN A 520 -7.81 26.20 2.56
N PHE A 521 -8.21 24.98 2.90
CA PHE A 521 -7.72 24.28 4.08
C PHE A 521 -6.24 23.85 3.97
N PHE A 522 -5.77 23.51 2.76
CA PHE A 522 -4.37 23.20 2.46
C PHE A 522 -3.39 24.28 2.93
N TYR A 523 -3.77 25.56 2.84
CA TYR A 523 -2.94 26.68 3.30
C TYR A 523 -2.87 26.82 4.84
N ILE A 524 -3.88 26.34 5.55
CA ILE A 524 -4.01 26.44 7.02
C ILE A 524 -3.30 25.27 7.71
N PHE A 525 -3.34 24.10 7.07
CA PHE A 525 -2.91 22.85 7.65
C PHE A 525 -1.45 22.88 8.12
N PRO A 526 -0.46 23.39 7.36
CA PRO A 526 0.93 23.48 7.82
C PRO A 526 1.13 24.42 9.01
N GLN A 527 0.37 25.51 9.09
CA GLN A 527 0.50 26.50 10.18
C GLN A 527 -0.11 26.01 11.51
N SER A 528 -0.98 25.00 11.43
CA SER A 528 -1.68 24.39 12.57
C SER A 528 -0.79 23.44 13.39
N TYR A 529 0.40 23.09 12.90
CA TYR A 529 1.38 22.22 13.57
C TYR A 529 2.65 22.96 14.02
N THR A 530 2.59 24.29 14.09
CA THR A 530 3.70 25.06 14.65
C THR A 530 3.86 24.73 16.14
N SER A 531 5.10 24.74 16.63
CA SER A 531 5.45 24.41 18.02
C SER A 531 4.95 25.43 19.06
N HIS A 532 4.18 26.43 18.64
CA HIS A 532 3.67 27.46 19.52
C HIS A 532 2.45 26.97 20.32
N PRO A 533 2.29 27.44 21.57
CA PRO A 533 1.10 27.14 22.36
C PRO A 533 -0.16 27.58 21.63
N LEU A 534 -1.24 26.80 21.70
CA LEU A 534 -2.52 27.19 21.12
C LEU A 534 -3.04 28.45 21.80
N ARG A 535 -3.28 29.52 21.02
CA ARG A 535 -3.77 30.81 21.51
C ARG A 535 -5.14 31.18 20.96
N VAL A 536 -5.85 32.06 21.66
CA VAL A 536 -7.16 32.60 21.24
C VAL A 536 -7.08 33.25 19.86
N SER A 537 -6.01 34.01 19.59
CA SER A 537 -5.73 34.61 18.28
C SER A 537 -5.69 33.60 17.12
N PHE A 538 -5.24 32.36 17.37
CA PHE A 538 -5.27 31.30 16.37
C PHE A 538 -6.70 30.85 16.06
N LEU A 539 -7.57 30.71 17.08
CA LEU A 539 -8.99 30.40 16.85
C LEU A 539 -9.72 31.54 16.13
N GLU A 540 -9.35 32.80 16.39
CA GLU A 540 -9.86 33.95 15.65
C GLU A 540 -9.44 33.92 14.18
N GLN A 541 -8.19 33.52 13.89
CA GLN A 541 -7.72 33.31 12.53
C GLN A 541 -8.51 32.19 11.84
N LEU A 542 -8.77 31.07 12.52
CA LEU A 542 -9.61 29.99 11.99
C LEU A 542 -11.04 30.46 11.70
N ASN A 543 -11.65 31.26 12.58
CA ASN A 543 -12.95 31.88 12.35
C ASN A 543 -12.95 32.77 11.09
N LYS A 544 -11.92 33.61 10.91
CA LYS A 544 -11.76 34.46 9.71
C LYS A 544 -11.64 33.61 8.44
N THR A 545 -10.88 32.52 8.48
CA THR A 545 -10.73 31.66 7.32
C THR A 545 -12.02 30.92 6.97
N LEU A 546 -12.75 30.39 7.96
CA LEU A 546 -14.05 29.75 7.71
C LEU A 546 -15.07 30.75 7.16
N LEU A 547 -15.01 32.02 7.58
CA LEU A 547 -15.84 33.08 7.00
C LEU A 547 -15.46 33.36 5.54
N SER A 548 -14.17 33.41 5.21
CA SER A 548 -13.69 33.55 3.82
C SER A 548 -14.15 32.38 2.95
N ILE A 549 -14.01 31.14 3.42
CA ILE A 549 -14.50 29.94 2.73
C ILE A 549 -16.03 30.04 2.52
N LYS A 550 -16.79 30.43 3.55
CA LYS A 550 -18.23 30.64 3.44
C LYS A 550 -18.57 31.66 2.34
N GLN A 551 -17.86 32.78 2.28
CA GLN A 551 -18.06 33.81 1.26
C GLN A 551 -17.71 33.31 -0.15
N GLN A 552 -16.59 32.60 -0.32
CA GLN A 552 -16.22 31.99 -1.60
C GLN A 552 -17.29 31.00 -2.08
N ILE A 553 -17.80 30.15 -1.19
CA ILE A 553 -18.87 29.20 -1.52
C ILE A 553 -20.18 29.92 -1.87
N ILE A 554 -20.53 31.02 -1.18
CA ILE A 554 -21.71 31.84 -1.54
C ILE A 554 -21.54 32.45 -2.92
N LEU A 555 -20.37 33.01 -3.23
CA LEU A 555 -20.06 33.58 -4.55
C LEU A 555 -20.11 32.52 -5.66
N ASP A 556 -19.55 31.35 -5.39
CA ASP A 556 -19.59 30.20 -6.30
C ASP A 556 -21.01 29.64 -6.48
N ARG A 557 -21.86 29.66 -5.44
CA ARG A 557 -23.29 29.34 -5.59
C ARG A 557 -24.00 30.40 -6.43
N ALA A 558 -23.75 31.69 -6.19
CA ALA A 558 -24.36 32.79 -6.95
C ALA A 558 -23.92 32.80 -8.42
N SER A 559 -22.67 32.44 -8.73
CA SER A 559 -22.21 32.29 -10.12
C SER A 559 -22.89 31.10 -10.80
N ARG A 560 -23.15 30.02 -10.06
CA ARG A 560 -23.93 28.87 -10.53
C ARG A 560 -25.44 29.15 -10.60
N GLU A 561 -25.96 30.15 -9.89
CA GLU A 561 -27.37 30.56 -10.02
C GLU A 561 -27.71 31.06 -11.43
N ILE A 562 -26.72 31.57 -12.18
CA ILE A 562 -26.86 31.90 -13.60
C ILE A 562 -27.24 30.65 -14.43
N HIS A 563 -26.83 29.46 -13.96
CA HIS A 563 -27.14 28.15 -14.53
C HIS A 563 -28.14 27.35 -13.69
N LYS A 564 -28.87 28.00 -12.77
CA LYS A 564 -29.78 27.34 -11.81
C LYS A 564 -30.78 26.43 -12.49
N ASP A 565 -31.38 26.90 -13.58
CA ASP A 565 -32.39 26.15 -14.32
C ASP A 565 -31.76 24.89 -14.95
N GLN A 566 -30.55 24.98 -15.51
CA GLN A 566 -29.84 23.83 -16.08
C GLN A 566 -29.50 22.77 -15.02
N TYR A 567 -29.07 23.19 -13.83
CA TYR A 567 -28.81 22.27 -12.73
C TYR A 567 -30.10 21.65 -12.19
N GLN A 568 -31.14 22.45 -11.99
CA GLN A 568 -32.44 22.00 -11.51
C GLN A 568 -33.06 20.98 -12.48
N ASP A 569 -33.04 21.27 -13.78
CA ASP A 569 -33.48 20.35 -14.83
C ASP A 569 -32.71 19.02 -14.80
N ALA A 570 -31.40 19.08 -14.61
CA ALA A 570 -30.57 17.88 -14.50
C ALA A 570 -30.88 17.07 -13.23
N TYR A 571 -31.15 17.72 -12.09
CA TYR A 571 -31.59 17.05 -10.86
C TYR A 571 -32.94 16.39 -11.03
N ASP A 572 -33.91 17.09 -11.59
CA ASP A 572 -35.26 16.58 -11.82
C ASP A 572 -35.24 15.42 -12.82
N LEU A 573 -34.38 15.49 -13.83
CA LEU A 573 -34.11 14.40 -14.76
C LEU A 573 -33.48 13.18 -14.05
N CYS A 574 -32.50 13.36 -13.18
CA CYS A 574 -31.90 12.26 -12.41
C CYS A 574 -32.91 11.63 -11.44
N ALA A 575 -33.70 12.45 -10.74
CA ALA A 575 -34.77 11.98 -9.86
C ALA A 575 -35.85 11.22 -10.65
N HIS A 576 -36.21 11.71 -11.83
CA HIS A 576 -37.12 11.02 -12.74
C HIS A 576 -36.56 9.66 -13.14
N ARG A 577 -35.30 9.59 -13.57
CA ARG A 577 -34.61 8.33 -13.94
C ARG A 577 -34.55 7.35 -12.78
N GLN A 578 -34.19 7.82 -11.58
CA GLN A 578 -34.18 6.99 -10.38
C GLN A 578 -35.57 6.39 -10.13
N ASN A 579 -36.62 7.20 -10.19
CA ASN A 579 -38.00 6.74 -9.98
C ASN A 579 -38.46 5.73 -11.04
N GLU A 580 -38.15 5.99 -12.30
CA GLU A 580 -38.44 5.06 -13.40
C GLU A 580 -37.68 3.74 -13.26
N ALA A 581 -36.38 3.80 -12.99
CA ALA A 581 -35.52 2.64 -12.80
C ALA A 581 -35.98 1.82 -11.58
N THR A 582 -36.34 2.48 -10.48
CA THR A 582 -36.88 1.82 -9.28
C THR A 582 -38.15 1.06 -9.62
N ARG A 583 -39.10 1.68 -10.33
CA ARG A 583 -40.35 1.00 -10.77
C ARG A 583 -40.05 -0.19 -11.68
N TYR A 584 -39.16 0.00 -12.65
CA TYR A 584 -38.77 -1.03 -13.60
C TYR A 584 -38.07 -2.22 -12.92
N ILE A 585 -37.02 -1.98 -12.14
CA ILE A 585 -36.24 -3.02 -11.46
C ILE A 585 -37.06 -3.70 -10.37
N SER A 586 -37.93 -2.98 -9.66
CA SER A 586 -38.87 -3.62 -8.72
C SER A 586 -39.74 -4.68 -9.40
N SER A 587 -40.08 -4.50 -10.68
CA SER A 587 -40.79 -5.54 -11.44
C SER A 587 -39.91 -6.75 -11.78
N VAL A 588 -38.63 -6.52 -12.08
CA VAL A 588 -37.64 -7.58 -12.38
C VAL A 588 -37.37 -8.42 -11.14
N LEU A 589 -37.25 -7.78 -9.97
CA LEU A 589 -36.95 -8.42 -8.67
C LEU A 589 -38.15 -9.14 -8.03
N LYS A 590 -39.33 -9.18 -8.69
CA LYS A 590 -40.47 -10.00 -8.23
C LYS A 590 -40.19 -11.50 -8.23
N GLN A 591 -39.15 -11.93 -8.93
CA GLN A 591 -38.70 -13.32 -9.02
C GLN A 591 -37.20 -13.35 -8.80
N ASP A 592 -36.68 -14.52 -8.41
CA ASP A 592 -35.26 -14.71 -8.15
C ASP A 592 -34.43 -14.40 -9.40
N CYS A 593 -33.34 -13.67 -9.20
CA CYS A 593 -32.46 -13.26 -10.28
C CYS A 593 -30.99 -13.22 -9.87
N LEU A 594 -30.13 -13.36 -10.87
CA LEU A 594 -28.69 -13.15 -10.77
C LEU A 594 -28.35 -11.81 -11.41
N ALA A 595 -27.78 -10.89 -10.63
CA ALA A 595 -27.32 -9.59 -11.07
C ALA A 595 -25.81 -9.61 -11.34
N TYR A 596 -25.41 -9.20 -12.55
CA TYR A 596 -24.02 -9.04 -12.95
C TYR A 596 -23.79 -7.60 -13.39
N ARG A 597 -22.83 -6.91 -12.81
CA ARG A 597 -22.36 -5.62 -13.35
C ARG A 597 -21.23 -5.88 -14.33
N VAL A 598 -21.32 -5.30 -15.52
CA VAL A 598 -20.35 -5.48 -16.60
C VAL A 598 -20.03 -4.14 -17.25
N THR A 599 -18.82 -4.04 -17.79
CA THR A 599 -18.43 -2.98 -18.73
C THR A 599 -18.40 -3.56 -20.14
N ILE A 600 -19.00 -2.85 -21.10
CA ILE A 600 -19.01 -3.24 -22.52
C ILE A 600 -18.29 -2.17 -23.34
N GLN A 601 -17.35 -2.60 -24.16
CA GLN A 601 -16.54 -1.74 -25.03
C GLN A 601 -16.60 -2.21 -26.48
N ALA A 602 -16.55 -1.28 -27.42
CA ALA A 602 -16.35 -1.53 -28.85
C ALA A 602 -15.47 -0.43 -29.44
N HIS A 603 -14.64 -0.83 -30.39
CA HIS A 603 -13.66 0.00 -31.07
C HIS A 603 -13.62 -0.36 -32.55
N PHE A 604 -13.19 0.58 -33.37
CA PHE A 604 -13.07 0.41 -34.82
C PHE A 604 -11.79 1.07 -35.35
N GLY A 605 -10.78 0.23 -35.59
CA GLY A 605 -9.48 0.69 -36.10
C GLY A 605 -8.91 1.89 -35.33
N SER A 606 -8.27 2.81 -36.05
CA SER A 606 -7.73 4.07 -35.51
C SER A 606 -8.63 5.29 -35.77
N SER A 607 -9.93 5.08 -35.99
CA SER A 607 -10.86 6.12 -36.45
C SER A 607 -11.94 6.46 -35.42
N ASP A 608 -12.54 7.64 -35.55
CA ASP A 608 -13.59 8.13 -34.64
C ASP A 608 -14.84 7.22 -34.65
N PHE A 609 -15.01 6.43 -33.59
CA PHE A 609 -16.17 5.57 -33.34
C PHE A 609 -17.18 6.30 -32.44
N GLN A 610 -18.37 6.57 -32.96
CA GLN A 610 -19.38 7.38 -32.27
C GLN A 610 -20.33 6.55 -31.41
N GLN A 611 -20.86 7.13 -30.33
CA GLN A 611 -21.84 6.45 -29.47
C GLN A 611 -23.10 6.00 -30.23
N LYS A 612 -23.53 6.70 -31.30
CA LYS A 612 -24.69 6.29 -32.09
C LYS A 612 -24.46 4.93 -32.76
N GLU A 613 -23.27 4.73 -33.29
CA GLU A 613 -22.86 3.48 -33.93
C GLU A 613 -22.76 2.38 -32.88
N PHE A 614 -22.11 2.66 -31.75
CA PHE A 614 -22.06 1.72 -30.63
C PHE A 614 -23.45 1.35 -30.10
N SER A 615 -24.34 2.32 -29.92
CA SER A 615 -25.72 2.09 -29.48
C SER A 615 -26.49 1.18 -30.44
N THR A 616 -26.27 1.35 -31.75
CA THR A 616 -26.86 0.49 -32.79
C THR A 616 -26.33 -0.94 -32.67
N LEU A 617 -25.01 -1.11 -32.60
CA LEU A 617 -24.37 -2.42 -32.44
C LEU A 617 -24.81 -3.14 -31.15
N PHE A 618 -24.82 -2.42 -30.02
CA PHE A 618 -25.28 -2.95 -28.74
C PHE A 618 -26.74 -3.39 -28.82
N THR A 619 -27.61 -2.57 -29.39
CA THR A 619 -29.04 -2.91 -29.53
C THR A 619 -29.23 -4.16 -30.38
N ASP A 620 -28.50 -4.28 -31.48
CA ASP A 620 -28.56 -5.45 -32.36
C ASP A 620 -27.95 -6.71 -31.75
N PHE A 621 -26.88 -6.57 -30.97
CA PHE A 621 -26.34 -7.67 -30.18
C PHE A 621 -27.37 -8.16 -29.17
N MET A 622 -27.96 -7.25 -28.38
CA MET A 622 -28.98 -7.59 -27.40
C MET A 622 -30.24 -8.18 -28.04
N ARG A 623 -30.56 -7.83 -29.30
CA ARG A 623 -31.66 -8.41 -30.09
C ARG A 623 -31.32 -9.81 -30.60
N SER A 624 -30.15 -9.97 -31.22
CA SER A 624 -29.72 -11.22 -31.85
C SER A 624 -29.34 -12.30 -30.83
N ALA A 625 -28.82 -11.90 -29.66
CA ALA A 625 -28.39 -12.82 -28.62
C ALA A 625 -29.57 -13.46 -27.85
N LYS A 626 -30.79 -12.90 -27.89
CA LYS A 626 -31.95 -13.35 -27.07
C LYS A 626 -32.32 -14.82 -27.22
N ARG A 627 -32.02 -15.43 -28.38
CA ARG A 627 -32.40 -16.82 -28.66
C ARG A 627 -31.41 -17.85 -28.12
N ALA A 628 -30.29 -17.42 -27.53
CA ALA A 628 -29.23 -18.33 -27.14
C ALA A 628 -28.63 -17.94 -25.78
N LYS A 629 -28.15 -18.94 -25.04
CA LYS A 629 -27.58 -18.76 -23.69
C LYS A 629 -26.31 -17.87 -23.70
N PRO A 630 -26.07 -17.04 -22.68
CA PRO A 630 -26.91 -16.85 -21.50
C PRO A 630 -28.03 -15.81 -21.72
N CYS A 631 -28.02 -15.05 -22.82
CA CYS A 631 -29.00 -13.99 -23.11
C CYS A 631 -30.45 -14.47 -23.22
N SER A 632 -30.70 -15.75 -23.48
CA SER A 632 -32.05 -16.36 -23.39
C SER A 632 -32.64 -16.33 -21.99
N TRP A 633 -31.83 -16.12 -20.95
CA TRP A 633 -32.24 -16.02 -19.56
C TRP A 633 -32.28 -14.59 -19.04
N LEU A 634 -31.91 -13.61 -19.87
CA LEU A 634 -31.89 -12.20 -19.49
C LEU A 634 -33.33 -11.70 -19.28
N ARG A 635 -33.62 -11.25 -18.05
CA ARG A 635 -34.92 -10.68 -17.65
C ARG A 635 -34.95 -9.16 -17.75
N GLY A 636 -33.79 -8.54 -17.75
CA GLY A 636 -33.68 -7.10 -17.76
C GLY A 636 -32.24 -6.65 -17.61
N TYR A 637 -32.01 -5.37 -17.89
CA TYR A 637 -30.78 -4.68 -17.62
C TYR A 637 -31.04 -3.20 -17.34
N MET A 638 -30.12 -2.59 -16.61
CA MET A 638 -30.04 -1.14 -16.43
C MET A 638 -28.59 -0.67 -16.54
N GLY A 639 -28.35 0.53 -17.05
CA GLY A 639 -26.98 1.03 -17.17
C GLY A 639 -26.90 2.46 -17.68
N ILE A 640 -25.68 2.91 -17.90
CA ILE A 640 -25.33 4.26 -18.36
C ILE A 640 -24.21 4.21 -19.39
N TRP A 641 -24.18 5.22 -20.25
CA TRP A 641 -23.07 5.47 -21.16
C TRP A 641 -21.97 6.24 -20.43
N GLN A 642 -20.71 5.85 -20.65
CA GLN A 642 -19.56 6.52 -20.07
C GLN A 642 -18.55 6.86 -21.16
N GLU A 643 -17.91 8.01 -21.04
CA GLU A 643 -16.76 8.38 -21.86
C GLU A 643 -15.47 8.08 -21.10
N VAL A 644 -14.52 7.48 -21.80
CA VAL A 644 -13.18 7.17 -21.32
C VAL A 644 -12.29 8.37 -21.64
N ILE A 645 -12.04 9.19 -20.61
CA ILE A 645 -11.39 10.52 -20.68
C ILE A 645 -10.03 10.48 -21.43
N THR A 646 -9.31 9.36 -21.37
CA THR A 646 -7.97 9.21 -21.97
C THR A 646 -7.98 8.96 -23.48
N GLN A 647 -9.10 8.53 -24.06
CA GLN A 647 -9.16 8.07 -25.46
C GLN A 647 -10.31 8.68 -26.28
N SER A 648 -11.17 9.50 -25.67
CA SER A 648 -12.41 10.01 -26.32
C SER A 648 -13.32 8.87 -26.83
N GLU A 649 -13.26 7.71 -26.18
CA GLU A 649 -14.02 6.51 -26.51
C GLU A 649 -15.20 6.32 -25.54
N PHE A 650 -16.16 5.48 -25.93
CA PHE A 650 -17.36 5.20 -25.13
C PHE A 650 -17.36 3.77 -24.60
N GLU A 651 -17.85 3.59 -23.39
CA GLU A 651 -18.17 2.31 -22.79
C GLU A 651 -19.56 2.31 -22.16
N ILE A 652 -20.12 1.13 -21.95
CA ILE A 652 -21.40 0.93 -21.27
C ILE A 652 -21.13 0.25 -19.92
N ASP A 653 -21.54 0.89 -18.82
CA ASP A 653 -21.56 0.26 -17.48
C ASP A 653 -23.00 -0.20 -17.19
N LEU A 654 -23.18 -1.50 -17.07
CA LEU A 654 -24.49 -2.14 -17.15
C LEU A 654 -24.65 -3.22 -16.07
N VAL A 655 -25.80 -3.26 -15.44
CA VAL A 655 -26.24 -4.36 -14.59
C VAL A 655 -27.21 -5.24 -15.38
N LEU A 656 -26.81 -6.48 -15.64
CA LEU A 656 -27.60 -7.53 -16.29
C LEU A 656 -28.31 -8.37 -15.23
N PHE A 657 -29.61 -8.61 -15.41
CA PHE A 657 -30.42 -9.47 -14.55
C PHE A 657 -30.83 -10.73 -15.29
N PHE A 658 -30.33 -11.89 -14.86
CA PHE A 658 -30.70 -13.19 -15.40
C PHE A 658 -31.67 -13.91 -14.48
N ASN A 659 -32.54 -14.75 -15.02
CA ASN A 659 -33.39 -15.61 -14.21
C ASN A 659 -32.58 -16.73 -13.50
N GLU A 660 -33.21 -17.36 -12.50
CA GLU A 660 -32.65 -18.47 -11.71
C GLU A 660 -32.06 -19.63 -12.54
N LYS A 661 -32.53 -19.85 -13.78
CA LYS A 661 -32.02 -20.93 -14.64
C LYS A 661 -30.56 -20.74 -15.05
N CYS A 662 -30.03 -19.53 -14.86
CA CYS A 662 -28.63 -19.18 -15.07
C CYS A 662 -27.71 -19.66 -13.93
N GLN A 663 -28.26 -20.01 -12.76
CA GLN A 663 -27.50 -20.37 -11.55
C GLN A 663 -26.47 -21.51 -11.73
N PRO A 664 -26.75 -22.58 -12.51
CA PRO A 664 -25.77 -23.64 -12.75
C PRO A 664 -24.53 -23.18 -13.54
N GLU A 665 -24.65 -22.11 -14.34
CA GLU A 665 -23.59 -21.59 -15.22
C GLU A 665 -23.01 -20.25 -14.68
N LYS A 666 -23.28 -19.92 -13.40
CA LYS A 666 -23.08 -18.59 -12.81
C LYS A 666 -21.65 -18.02 -12.86
N GLU A 667 -20.63 -18.86 -12.95
CA GLU A 667 -19.21 -18.46 -12.95
C GLU A 667 -18.68 -18.10 -14.35
N GLY A 668 -19.30 -18.61 -15.42
CA GLY A 668 -18.84 -18.39 -16.81
C GLY A 668 -19.72 -17.45 -17.64
N VAL A 669 -20.77 -16.86 -17.06
CA VAL A 669 -21.76 -16.04 -17.80
C VAL A 669 -21.10 -14.90 -18.57
N VAL A 670 -20.22 -14.14 -17.92
CA VAL A 670 -19.57 -12.96 -18.51
C VAL A 670 -18.60 -13.38 -19.61
N GLU A 671 -17.83 -14.45 -19.42
CA GLU A 671 -16.90 -14.98 -20.42
C GLU A 671 -17.63 -15.40 -21.70
N VAL A 672 -18.76 -16.11 -21.56
CA VAL A 672 -19.60 -16.50 -22.70
C VAL A 672 -20.21 -15.29 -23.41
N LEU A 673 -20.63 -14.26 -22.66
CA LEU A 673 -21.11 -13.01 -23.23
C LEU A 673 -20.01 -12.29 -24.02
N ASN A 674 -18.79 -12.24 -23.48
CA ASN A 674 -17.63 -11.60 -24.11
C ASN A 674 -17.27 -12.27 -25.44
N LEU A 675 -17.16 -13.60 -25.47
CA LEU A 675 -16.87 -14.36 -26.69
C LEU A 675 -17.92 -14.10 -27.78
N ARG A 676 -19.19 -14.00 -27.39
CA ARG A 676 -20.29 -13.70 -28.31
C ARG A 676 -20.26 -12.28 -28.82
N TRP A 677 -19.93 -11.32 -27.96
CA TRP A 677 -19.79 -9.92 -28.33
C TRP A 677 -18.67 -9.74 -29.35
N GLN A 678 -17.49 -10.31 -29.09
CA GLN A 678 -16.36 -10.31 -30.02
C GLN A 678 -16.72 -10.94 -31.37
N LYS A 679 -17.41 -12.10 -31.34
CA LYS A 679 -17.88 -12.76 -32.57
C LYS A 679 -18.89 -11.89 -33.33
N PHE A 680 -19.85 -11.30 -32.63
CA PHE A 680 -20.86 -10.41 -33.22
C PHE A 680 -20.21 -9.19 -33.88
N LEU A 681 -19.24 -8.56 -33.23
CA LEU A 681 -18.53 -7.41 -33.78
C LEU A 681 -17.78 -7.78 -35.06
N ARG A 682 -17.04 -8.89 -35.06
CA ARG A 682 -16.31 -9.36 -36.25
C ARG A 682 -17.22 -9.71 -37.43
N GLU A 683 -18.35 -10.37 -37.16
CA GLU A 683 -19.19 -10.96 -38.21
C GLU A 683 -20.31 -10.04 -38.72
N LYS A 684 -20.77 -9.08 -37.90
CA LYS A 684 -22.03 -8.35 -38.19
C LYS A 684 -21.92 -6.83 -38.10
N ALA A 685 -20.90 -6.27 -37.45
CA ALA A 685 -20.85 -4.84 -37.19
C ALA A 685 -20.79 -4.01 -38.49
N LYS A 686 -19.97 -4.41 -39.47
CA LYS A 686 -19.86 -3.72 -40.77
C LYS A 686 -21.19 -3.70 -41.52
N THR A 687 -21.90 -4.83 -41.57
CA THR A 687 -23.21 -4.95 -42.22
C THR A 687 -24.25 -4.08 -41.55
N ILE A 688 -24.33 -4.11 -40.22
CA ILE A 688 -25.33 -3.38 -39.44
C ILE A 688 -25.15 -1.87 -39.55
N LEU A 689 -23.91 -1.41 -39.64
CA LEU A 689 -23.59 0.01 -39.81
C LEU A 689 -23.58 0.46 -41.27
N GLU A 690 -23.86 -0.44 -42.22
CA GLU A 690 -23.85 -0.17 -43.66
C GLU A 690 -22.46 0.28 -44.18
N TRP A 691 -21.38 -0.19 -43.56
CA TRP A 691 -20.00 0.23 -43.87
C TRP A 691 -19.26 -0.68 -44.85
N GLU A 692 -19.87 -1.79 -45.28
CA GLU A 692 -19.24 -2.78 -46.19
C GLU A 692 -18.84 -2.20 -47.55
N ASN A 693 -19.50 -1.12 -48.00
CA ASN A 693 -19.28 -0.49 -49.30
C ASN A 693 -18.43 0.79 -49.22
N LEU A 694 -17.87 1.14 -48.06
CA LEU A 694 -17.05 2.33 -47.87
C LEU A 694 -15.57 1.94 -47.98
N GLU A 695 -14.92 2.33 -49.08
CA GLU A 695 -13.51 1.99 -49.39
C GLU A 695 -12.53 2.38 -48.27
N GLU A 696 -12.80 3.45 -47.52
CA GLU A 696 -11.96 3.90 -46.39
C GLU A 696 -12.08 2.99 -45.14
N LYS A 697 -13.11 2.14 -45.06
CA LYS A 697 -13.47 1.36 -43.86
C LYS A 697 -13.42 -0.16 -44.07
N THR A 698 -13.18 -0.62 -45.29
CA THR A 698 -13.18 -2.04 -45.65
C THR A 698 -12.03 -2.82 -45.02
N GLU A 699 -10.85 -2.21 -44.85
CA GLU A 699 -9.66 -2.86 -44.28
C GLU A 699 -9.60 -2.87 -42.74
N LEU A 700 -10.42 -2.04 -42.07
CA LEU A 700 -10.40 -1.90 -40.60
C LEU A 700 -11.28 -2.94 -39.90
N GLU A 701 -10.87 -3.40 -38.71
CA GLU A 701 -11.60 -4.40 -37.93
C GLU A 701 -12.27 -3.80 -36.68
N PHE A 702 -13.41 -4.41 -36.31
CA PHE A 702 -14.07 -4.14 -35.03
C PHE A 702 -13.52 -5.07 -33.95
N TYR A 703 -13.17 -4.49 -32.81
CA TYR A 703 -12.82 -5.22 -31.60
C TYR A 703 -13.56 -4.66 -30.39
N GLY A 704 -13.64 -5.43 -29.32
CA GLY A 704 -14.40 -5.04 -28.14
C GLY A 704 -14.37 -6.10 -27.07
N SER A 705 -14.87 -5.74 -25.90
CA SER A 705 -14.86 -6.61 -24.72
C SER A 705 -16.11 -6.46 -23.88
N ILE A 706 -16.46 -7.52 -23.16
CA ILE A 706 -17.35 -7.49 -22.01
C ILE A 706 -16.55 -7.99 -20.82
N SER A 707 -16.39 -7.15 -19.80
CA SER A 707 -15.66 -7.47 -18.57
C SER A 707 -16.56 -7.36 -17.35
N SER A 708 -16.31 -8.20 -16.34
CA SER A 708 -17.08 -8.17 -15.08
C SER A 708 -16.62 -7.02 -14.19
N LYS A 709 -17.55 -6.42 -13.46
CA LYS A 709 -17.28 -5.41 -12.44
C LYS A 709 -17.97 -5.76 -11.13
N ILE A 710 -17.38 -5.38 -10.00
CA ILE A 710 -18.03 -5.49 -8.70
C ILE A 710 -19.30 -4.64 -8.72
N LEU A 711 -20.42 -5.23 -8.30
CA LEU A 711 -21.73 -4.58 -8.35
C LEU A 711 -21.72 -3.24 -7.61
N MET A 712 -21.24 -3.24 -6.36
CA MET A 712 -21.03 -2.04 -5.56
C MET A 712 -19.96 -2.32 -4.49
N HIS A 713 -18.88 -1.53 -4.44
CA HIS A 713 -17.76 -1.75 -3.52
C HIS A 713 -18.09 -1.32 -2.09
N SER A 714 -18.85 -0.24 -1.93
CA SER A 714 -19.19 0.39 -0.65
C SER A 714 -20.26 -0.33 0.17
N VAL A 715 -20.90 -1.36 -0.40
CA VAL A 715 -21.95 -2.15 0.25
C VAL A 715 -21.47 -3.60 0.35
N ASN A 716 -21.28 -4.09 1.58
CA ASN A 716 -20.69 -5.41 1.84
C ASN A 716 -21.44 -6.54 1.14
N GLU A 717 -22.78 -6.47 1.08
CA GLU A 717 -23.66 -7.45 0.43
C GLU A 717 -23.45 -7.54 -1.09
N PHE A 718 -22.88 -6.51 -1.71
CA PHE A 718 -22.65 -6.40 -3.16
C PHE A 718 -21.17 -6.38 -3.54
N ASN A 719 -20.28 -6.38 -2.53
CA ASN A 719 -18.85 -6.39 -2.69
C ASN A 719 -18.38 -7.84 -2.92
N GLY A 720 -17.94 -8.16 -4.14
CA GLY A 720 -17.59 -9.50 -4.61
C GLY A 720 -16.50 -10.24 -3.81
N LYS A 721 -15.92 -9.63 -2.78
CA LYS A 721 -14.96 -10.27 -1.85
C LYS A 721 -15.59 -11.40 -1.00
N GLN A 722 -16.92 -11.44 -0.87
CA GLN A 722 -17.61 -12.46 -0.05
C GLN A 722 -18.17 -13.66 -0.85
N HIS A 723 -18.19 -13.57 -2.18
CA HIS A 723 -18.78 -14.60 -3.03
C HIS A 723 -17.78 -15.03 -4.09
N HIS A 724 -17.47 -16.33 -4.20
CA HIS A 724 -16.62 -16.90 -5.24
C HIS A 724 -17.21 -16.75 -6.68
N THR A 725 -18.22 -15.90 -6.86
CA THR A 725 -19.02 -15.77 -8.08
C THR A 725 -19.03 -14.31 -8.55
N GLN A 726 -18.87 -14.10 -9.85
CA GLN A 726 -18.95 -12.78 -10.49
C GLN A 726 -20.36 -12.14 -10.43
N GLY A 727 -21.40 -12.91 -10.08
CA GLY A 727 -22.79 -12.46 -9.98
C GLY A 727 -23.35 -12.55 -8.56
N ILE A 728 -24.28 -11.64 -8.24
CA ILE A 728 -25.01 -11.57 -6.96
C ILE A 728 -26.41 -12.17 -7.13
N TYR A 729 -26.77 -13.12 -6.27
CA TYR A 729 -28.11 -13.71 -6.25
C TYR A 729 -29.06 -12.85 -5.41
N LEU A 730 -30.15 -12.39 -6.03
CA LEU A 730 -31.19 -11.58 -5.42
C LEU A 730 -32.48 -12.40 -5.36
N GLU A 731 -32.77 -12.94 -4.18
CA GLU A 731 -33.99 -13.70 -3.91
C GLU A 731 -35.21 -12.78 -3.79
N ALA A 732 -36.35 -13.21 -4.33
CA ALA A 732 -37.65 -12.56 -4.22
C ALA A 732 -38.11 -12.45 -2.75
N SER A 733 -37.75 -13.42 -1.92
CA SER A 733 -38.06 -13.46 -0.49
C SER A 733 -37.20 -12.51 0.35
N ASN A 734 -36.02 -12.11 -0.14
CA ASN A 734 -35.07 -11.27 0.60
C ASN A 734 -35.32 -9.78 0.38
N VAL A 735 -36.43 -9.29 0.95
CA VAL A 735 -36.87 -7.89 0.84
C VAL A 735 -35.78 -6.91 1.30
N LYS A 736 -34.97 -7.28 2.30
CA LYS A 736 -33.88 -6.42 2.81
C LYS A 736 -32.80 -6.18 1.75
N MET A 737 -32.34 -7.24 1.07
CA MET A 737 -31.33 -7.15 0.02
C MET A 737 -31.87 -6.41 -1.21
N GLN A 738 -33.14 -6.64 -1.56
CA GLN A 738 -33.81 -5.90 -2.62
C GLN A 738 -33.91 -4.40 -2.31
N ASN A 739 -34.37 -4.04 -1.11
CA ASN A 739 -34.42 -2.64 -0.69
C ASN A 739 -33.03 -2.00 -0.70
N SER A 740 -32.00 -2.70 -0.22
CA SER A 740 -30.62 -2.23 -0.30
C SER A 740 -30.18 -1.97 -1.75
N PHE A 741 -30.52 -2.86 -2.69
CA PHE A 741 -30.24 -2.65 -4.11
C PHE A 741 -30.95 -1.42 -4.67
N LEU A 742 -32.26 -1.27 -4.39
CA LEU A 742 -33.07 -0.16 -4.86
C LEU A 742 -32.64 1.19 -4.25
N GLU A 743 -32.18 1.19 -3.00
CA GLU A 743 -31.78 2.40 -2.26
C GLU A 743 -30.33 2.82 -2.48
N GLN A 744 -29.44 1.88 -2.86
CA GLN A 744 -28.00 2.16 -3.00
C GLN A 744 -27.55 2.12 -4.47
N VAL A 745 -27.85 1.03 -5.19
CA VAL A 745 -27.33 0.80 -6.56
C VAL A 745 -28.05 1.70 -7.57
N ILE A 746 -29.38 1.80 -7.51
CA ILE A 746 -30.13 2.62 -8.48
C ILE A 746 -29.76 4.10 -8.38
N PRO A 747 -29.72 4.74 -7.19
CA PRO A 747 -29.33 6.15 -7.09
C PRO A 747 -27.90 6.40 -7.54
N PHE A 748 -26.98 5.47 -7.28
CA PHE A 748 -25.61 5.55 -7.80
C PHE A 748 -25.62 5.67 -9.33
N PHE A 749 -26.25 4.74 -10.05
CA PHE A 749 -26.32 4.80 -11.52
C PHE A 749 -27.09 6.02 -12.05
N ALA A 750 -28.20 6.40 -11.41
CA ALA A 750 -29.03 7.50 -11.88
C ALA A 750 -28.33 8.87 -11.80
N TYR A 751 -27.43 9.04 -10.82
CA TYR A 751 -26.76 10.31 -10.56
C TYR A 751 -25.29 10.34 -10.96
N ARG A 752 -24.63 9.21 -11.22
CA ARG A 752 -23.19 9.16 -11.55
C ARG A 752 -22.80 10.07 -12.70
N ASP A 753 -23.61 10.11 -13.76
CA ASP A 753 -23.38 10.96 -14.94
C ASP A 753 -23.47 12.47 -14.66
N PHE A 754 -24.12 12.85 -13.55
CA PHE A 754 -24.23 14.24 -13.11
C PHE A 754 -22.97 14.71 -12.37
N PHE A 755 -22.23 13.81 -11.72
CA PHE A 755 -20.99 14.16 -11.03
C PHE A 755 -19.80 14.20 -11.98
N ARG A 756 -19.80 13.34 -13.01
CA ARG A 756 -18.71 13.25 -13.98
C ARG A 756 -18.62 14.47 -14.89
N PRO A 757 -17.44 14.76 -15.47
CA PRO A 757 -17.29 15.83 -16.46
C PRO A 757 -18.33 15.71 -17.57
N ALA A 758 -18.69 16.84 -18.17
CA ALA A 758 -19.48 16.81 -19.40
C ALA A 758 -18.72 16.00 -20.45
N LEU A 759 -19.44 15.14 -21.16
CA LEU A 759 -18.85 14.34 -22.22
C LEU A 759 -18.24 15.29 -23.27
N THR A 760 -17.06 14.99 -23.80
CA THR A 760 -16.41 15.84 -24.82
C THR A 760 -17.28 15.95 -26.07
N GLN A 761 -18.06 14.92 -26.35
CA GLN A 761 -19.10 14.91 -27.38
C GLN A 761 -20.48 15.21 -26.78
N LYS A 762 -21.32 15.96 -27.51
CA LYS A 762 -22.73 16.19 -27.13
C LYS A 762 -23.53 14.90 -27.34
N VAL A 763 -23.47 13.99 -26.38
CA VAL A 763 -24.16 12.71 -26.49
C VAL A 763 -25.33 12.60 -25.52
N PRO A 764 -26.48 12.05 -25.95
CA PRO A 764 -27.59 11.78 -25.05
C PRO A 764 -27.13 10.88 -23.90
N LYS A 765 -27.03 11.46 -22.71
CA LYS A 765 -26.83 10.74 -21.45
C LYS A 765 -28.11 9.93 -21.18
N VAL A 766 -28.28 8.75 -21.76
CA VAL A 766 -29.53 7.97 -21.65
C VAL A 766 -29.35 6.85 -20.63
N PHE A 767 -30.28 6.75 -19.68
CA PHE A 767 -30.39 5.58 -18.82
C PHE A 767 -30.84 4.39 -19.66
N ILE A 768 -29.95 3.42 -19.85
CA ILE A 768 -30.18 2.25 -20.68
C ILE A 768 -31.07 1.31 -19.88
N LYS A 769 -32.26 0.97 -20.40
CA LYS A 769 -33.16 -0.04 -19.80
C LYS A 769 -33.78 -0.91 -20.90
N GLY A 770 -33.88 -2.21 -20.65
CA GLY A 770 -34.56 -3.18 -21.50
C GLY A 770 -34.41 -4.58 -20.92
N ALA A 771 -35.09 -5.64 -21.35
CA ALA A 771 -36.54 -5.72 -21.50
C ALA A 771 -37.06 -6.81 -20.54
N MET A 772 -38.29 -6.66 -20.05
CA MET A 772 -39.16 -7.78 -19.68
C MET A 772 -40.00 -8.19 -20.89
N LEU A 773 -40.09 -9.49 -21.19
CA LEU A 773 -41.19 -10.02 -22.00
C LEU A 773 -42.44 -10.06 -21.12
N LYS A 774 -43.59 -9.62 -21.65
CA LYS A 774 -44.89 -9.93 -21.06
C LYS A 774 -44.95 -11.45 -20.86
N THR A 775 -45.24 -11.86 -19.63
CA THR A 775 -45.82 -13.20 -19.40
C THR A 775 -47.24 -13.18 -19.90
#